data_AF-N1VSB0-F1
#
_entry.id   AF-N1VSB0-F1
#
_cell.length_a   1.000
_cell.length_b   1.000
_cell.length_c   1.000
_cell.angle_alpha   90.00
_cell.angle_beta   90.00
_cell.angle_gamma   90.00
#
_symmetry.space_group_name_H-M   'P 1'
#
loop_
_entity.id
_entity.type
_entity.pdbx_description
1 polymer ?
#
loop_
_entity_poly.entity_id
_entity_poly.type
_entity_poly.pdbx_seq_one_letter_code
_entity_poly.pdbx_strand_id
1 'polypeptide(L)'
;MNDTTKLPLLVRLTAIPEENGWKRKLILSLRVLLVAVHRFMKDDCLIIGSSLAYTTIVTLIPTLTVALALITVASGIQARQGEMVDEINSYLLRNNIQFDITPYLDTLTDIISTASQIGAVGFVVFIFSATAVLRSLEKAFHIIWKIDLHRNFINKFVFYFFLISFGPLLFVVGKNITDKISDSVRPPHLKSIVSTKQGELWVAGEKGNIGTIKELNKSISFIPNSSIDFENMLCIDFETVETGTCKKPDISKENFFRIRSVGDDLFTISEEGTFLYSNDLGSTWKLHSLKGINVSDFGAIDYDTLFILTKDTRTLRYEIGKTLKEIKRFTDPAITPIRVRFFSDKDGFILDREGRLWKTSDGGITFFPQEISQKPLNDIAFLNRNVGFLVGDSGAIFKTTDGGYTWSDLSHRKYSYERVWVFTSPKKQDFDIFILTSLGDILLSEDEGENWSTAYKGKAGMILDLILISKKTKAPEVLTDGTTAPIEETIEIENQNEAESLNEGMLGLVGVGEFNKIIRVEDDSKGQTIWKKYQGGKRFFSLYSIFQILLPLLALWLFFLLIFNIIPNTKVPIKASSIGAAVTGIILIIFFWGFINIYLTSFTEKTMLVYKALAAIPIALLAIYSISLIILYGAEVTATLQFPDRYLLPKHPFDDIDSNLSYEFYKTIQVLALTYDHQSKKGELIKKSVLRKSLLIPEKDLSEILDKLADAKLIEITEDKRIAPVKLKEQIDLVSLYENTSSFKLGAPKELAGVIPKLNESLSLVEDKLKEELKKISFKDLI
;
A
#
# COMPACT_ATOMS: atom_id res chain seq x y z
N MET A 1 45.02 27.87 20.46
CA MET A 1 44.05 27.72 21.57
C MET A 1 42.98 26.73 21.12
N ASN A 2 43.02 25.48 21.59
CA ASN A 2 42.03 24.45 21.29
C ASN A 2 41.59 23.81 22.61
N ASP A 3 40.57 24.37 23.23
CA ASP A 3 39.87 23.70 24.33
C ASP A 3 38.49 23.28 23.80
N THR A 4 38.45 22.10 23.19
CA THR A 4 37.24 21.51 22.57
C THR A 4 36.18 21.10 23.60
N THR A 5 36.43 21.30 24.89
CA THR A 5 35.52 20.94 25.98
C THR A 5 34.39 21.97 26.20
N LYS A 6 34.52 23.19 25.65
CA LYS A 6 33.48 24.25 25.72
C LYS A 6 32.45 24.22 24.58
N LEU A 7 32.57 23.30 23.63
CA LEU A 7 31.64 23.21 22.51
C LEU A 7 30.39 22.40 22.90
N PRO A 8 29.17 22.86 22.56
CA PRO A 8 27.94 22.13 22.84
C PRO A 8 28.00 20.71 22.26
N LEU A 9 27.37 19.75 22.95
CA LEU A 9 27.41 18.31 22.66
C LEU A 9 27.14 17.99 21.18
N LEU A 10 26.22 18.73 20.56
CA LEU A 10 25.80 18.58 19.17
C LEU A 10 26.89 18.99 18.15
N VAL A 11 27.71 20.00 18.48
CA VAL A 11 28.87 20.42 17.67
C VAL A 11 30.01 19.43 17.78
N ARG A 12 30.18 18.83 18.97
CA ARG A 12 31.18 17.79 19.21
C ARG A 12 30.86 16.49 18.48
N LEU A 13 29.58 16.13 18.39
CA LEU A 13 29.09 14.94 17.66
C LEU A 13 29.07 15.12 16.13
N THR A 14 29.16 16.35 15.62
CA THR A 14 29.03 16.67 14.19
C THR A 14 30.23 17.41 13.59
N ALA A 15 31.42 17.24 14.19
CA ALA A 15 32.67 17.74 13.63
C ALA A 15 32.88 17.15 12.23
N ILE A 16 32.86 18.01 11.21
CA ILE A 16 32.91 17.60 9.80
C ILE A 16 34.35 17.15 9.51
N PRO A 17 34.60 15.88 9.12
CA PRO A 17 35.92 15.43 8.74
C PRO A 17 36.45 16.21 7.53
N GLU A 18 37.74 16.56 7.54
CA GLU A 18 38.36 17.29 6.42
C GLU A 18 38.43 16.43 5.15
N GLU A 19 38.62 15.12 5.28
CA GLU A 19 38.67 14.19 4.16
C GLU A 19 37.29 13.91 3.52
N ASN A 20 37.25 13.94 2.19
CA ASN A 20 36.09 13.56 1.39
C ASN A 20 35.90 12.03 1.38
N GLY A 21 35.29 11.49 2.44
CA GLY A 21 34.97 10.06 2.57
C GLY A 21 33.50 9.77 2.92
N TRP A 22 33.15 8.48 2.99
CA TRP A 22 31.81 8.03 3.41
C TRP A 22 31.46 8.52 4.83
N LYS A 23 32.45 8.61 5.73
CA LYS A 23 32.31 9.16 7.08
C LYS A 23 31.82 10.61 7.07
N ARG A 24 32.36 11.45 6.17
CA ARG A 24 31.94 12.84 6.02
C ARG A 24 30.49 12.95 5.54
N LYS A 25 30.09 12.15 4.55
CA LYS A 25 28.70 12.10 4.08
C LYS A 25 27.75 11.67 5.21
N LEU A 26 28.12 10.65 5.97
CA LEU A 26 27.32 10.15 7.09
C LEU A 26 27.15 11.20 8.20
N ILE A 27 28.24 11.87 8.59
CA ILE A 27 28.20 12.94 9.61
C ILE A 27 27.36 14.14 9.13
N LEU A 28 27.47 14.52 7.85
CA LEU A 28 26.63 15.57 7.27
C LEU A 28 25.15 15.18 7.28
N SER A 29 24.81 13.95 6.88
CA SER A 29 23.43 13.45 6.93
C SER A 29 22.87 13.43 8.36
N LEU A 30 23.67 12.96 9.33
CA LEU A 30 23.27 12.97 10.74
C LEU A 30 23.05 14.39 11.25
N ARG A 31 23.94 15.32 10.88
CA ARG A 31 23.80 16.74 11.23
C ARG A 31 22.54 17.35 10.64
N VAL A 32 22.19 17.04 9.38
CA VAL A 32 20.94 17.49 8.76
C VAL A 32 19.74 17.02 9.57
N LEU A 33 19.69 15.75 9.97
CA LEU A 33 18.59 15.21 10.76
C LEU A 33 18.50 15.88 12.13
N LEU A 34 19.62 16.01 12.85
CA LEU A 34 19.64 16.65 14.18
C LEU A 34 19.26 18.14 14.13
N VAL A 35 19.75 18.87 13.13
CA VAL A 35 19.38 20.28 12.92
C VAL A 35 17.89 20.38 12.59
N ALA A 36 17.36 19.48 11.74
CA ALA A 36 15.94 19.44 11.43
C ALA A 36 15.08 19.19 12.68
N VAL A 37 15.50 18.31 13.61
CA VAL A 37 14.78 18.09 14.88
C VAL A 37 14.76 19.37 15.73
N HIS A 38 15.89 20.05 15.85
CA HIS A 38 15.94 21.30 16.62
C HIS A 38 15.04 22.38 16.00
N ARG A 39 15.09 22.53 14.67
CA ARG A 39 14.23 23.46 13.95
C ARG A 39 12.76 23.11 14.07
N PHE A 40 12.42 21.84 14.00
CA PHE A 40 11.06 21.35 14.20
C PHE A 40 10.48 21.81 15.54
N MET A 41 11.29 21.83 16.60
CA MET A 41 10.89 22.37 17.89
C MET A 41 10.82 23.91 17.88
N LYS A 42 11.77 24.59 17.24
CA LYS A 42 11.85 26.06 17.19
C LYS A 42 10.77 26.72 16.33
N ASP A 43 10.40 26.09 15.22
CA ASP A 43 9.37 26.56 14.29
C ASP A 43 7.95 26.09 14.75
N ASP A 44 7.81 25.67 16.03
CA ASP A 44 6.56 25.26 16.70
C ASP A 44 5.75 24.19 15.93
N CYS A 45 6.44 23.28 15.24
CA CYS A 45 5.79 22.27 14.40
C CYS A 45 4.88 21.32 15.18
N LEU A 46 5.06 21.16 16.50
CA LEU A 46 4.14 20.43 17.37
C LEU A 46 2.75 21.11 17.46
N ILE A 47 2.73 22.43 17.63
CA ILE A 47 1.49 23.21 17.69
C ILE A 47 0.85 23.26 16.30
N ILE A 48 1.65 23.50 15.26
CA ILE A 48 1.17 23.50 13.87
C ILE A 48 0.61 22.13 13.49
N GLY A 49 1.28 21.05 13.90
CA GLY A 49 0.81 19.67 13.72
C GLY A 49 -0.55 19.42 14.35
N SER A 50 -0.82 20.03 15.53
CA SER A 50 -2.12 19.94 16.20
C SER A 50 -3.22 20.63 15.40
N SER A 51 -2.92 21.82 14.83
CA SER A 51 -3.85 22.54 13.96
C SER A 51 -4.15 21.78 12.64
N LEU A 52 -3.12 21.14 12.07
CA LEU A 52 -3.27 20.32 10.86
C LEU A 52 -4.11 19.08 11.14
N ALA A 53 -3.90 18.43 12.29
CA ALA A 53 -4.68 17.28 12.70
C ALA A 53 -6.16 17.62 12.91
N TYR A 54 -6.44 18.70 13.64
CA TYR A 54 -7.82 19.19 13.82
C TYR A 54 -8.50 19.50 12.49
N THR A 55 -7.79 20.21 11.60
CA THR A 55 -8.30 20.52 10.26
C THR A 55 -8.57 19.24 9.46
N THR A 56 -7.69 18.23 9.57
CA THR A 56 -7.85 16.93 8.90
C THR A 56 -9.08 16.20 9.38
N ILE A 57 -9.37 16.21 10.69
CA ILE A 57 -10.57 15.58 11.25
C ILE A 57 -11.85 16.25 10.72
N VAL A 58 -11.93 17.58 10.78
CA VAL A 58 -13.12 18.35 10.35
C VAL A 58 -13.37 18.19 8.85
N THR A 59 -12.32 18.03 8.07
CA THR A 59 -12.40 17.95 6.60
C THR A 59 -12.39 16.52 6.07
N LEU A 60 -12.25 15.52 6.94
CA LEU A 60 -12.14 14.12 6.54
C LEU A 60 -13.38 13.70 5.74
N ILE A 61 -14.57 13.97 6.29
CA ILE A 61 -15.85 13.66 5.64
C ILE A 61 -15.95 14.42 4.30
N PRO A 62 -15.81 15.76 4.23
CA PRO A 62 -15.80 16.47 2.96
C PRO A 62 -14.81 15.95 1.93
N THR A 63 -13.59 15.63 2.33
CA THR A 63 -12.54 15.18 1.41
C THR A 63 -12.84 13.79 0.88
N LEU A 64 -13.28 12.85 1.74
CA LEU A 64 -13.67 11.50 1.34
C LEU A 64 -14.85 11.53 0.39
N THR A 65 -15.86 12.34 0.67
CA THR A 65 -17.05 12.49 -0.17
C THR A 65 -16.69 13.09 -1.55
N VAL A 66 -15.79 14.10 -1.63
CA VAL A 66 -15.30 14.60 -2.94
C VAL A 66 -14.50 13.53 -3.68
N ALA A 67 -13.59 12.82 -2.99
CA ALA A 67 -12.79 11.78 -3.60
C ALA A 67 -13.65 10.64 -4.17
N LEU A 68 -14.64 10.17 -3.39
CA LEU A 68 -15.57 9.12 -3.81
C LEU A 68 -16.45 9.57 -4.98
N ALA A 69 -16.95 10.81 -4.96
CA ALA A 69 -17.72 11.38 -6.07
C ALA A 69 -16.89 11.40 -7.38
N LEU A 70 -15.64 11.83 -7.30
CA LEU A 70 -14.74 11.89 -8.47
C LEU A 70 -14.35 10.51 -8.98
N ILE A 71 -14.09 9.54 -8.10
CA ILE A 71 -13.85 8.14 -8.49
C ILE A 71 -15.08 7.60 -9.23
N THR A 72 -16.28 7.84 -8.69
CA THR A 72 -17.55 7.37 -9.28
C THR A 72 -17.78 7.96 -10.67
N VAL A 73 -17.49 9.25 -10.86
CA VAL A 73 -17.62 9.92 -12.17
C VAL A 73 -16.55 9.45 -13.16
N ALA A 74 -15.29 9.34 -12.72
CA ALA A 74 -14.17 8.99 -13.59
C ALA A 74 -14.16 7.51 -14.00
N SER A 75 -14.69 6.61 -13.17
CA SER A 75 -14.74 5.18 -13.46
C SER A 75 -15.87 4.80 -14.41
N GLY A 76 -16.86 5.67 -14.62
CA GLY A 76 -18.01 5.42 -15.50
C GLY A 76 -18.89 4.22 -15.09
N ILE A 77 -18.62 3.61 -13.92
CA ILE A 77 -19.21 2.35 -13.48
C ILE A 77 -19.55 2.50 -12.00
N GLN A 78 -20.85 2.64 -11.69
CA GLN A 78 -21.38 2.62 -10.32
C GLN A 78 -21.10 1.26 -9.60
N ALA A 79 -20.77 0.20 -10.35
CA ALA A 79 -20.62 -1.17 -9.84
C ALA A 79 -19.33 -1.48 -9.05
N ARG A 80 -18.38 -0.56 -8.91
CA ARG A 80 -17.12 -0.82 -8.14
C ARG A 80 -17.19 -0.50 -6.66
N GLN A 81 -18.29 0.08 -6.17
CA GLN A 81 -18.42 0.42 -4.76
C GLN A 81 -18.42 -0.84 -3.88
N GLY A 82 -19.14 -1.89 -4.29
CA GLY A 82 -19.15 -3.18 -3.59
C GLY A 82 -17.77 -3.84 -3.51
N GLU A 83 -17.00 -3.82 -4.62
CA GLU A 83 -15.63 -4.38 -4.65
C GLU A 83 -14.70 -3.71 -3.62
N MET A 84 -14.79 -2.39 -3.47
CA MET A 84 -13.98 -1.65 -2.49
C MET A 84 -14.42 -1.94 -1.04
N VAL A 85 -15.73 -2.09 -0.80
CA VAL A 85 -16.28 -2.46 0.52
C VAL A 85 -15.78 -3.85 0.92
N ASP A 86 -15.85 -4.82 0.00
CA ASP A 86 -15.42 -6.20 0.23
C ASP A 86 -13.92 -6.30 0.50
N GLU A 87 -13.10 -5.52 -0.21
CA GLU A 87 -11.65 -5.46 0.02
C GLU A 87 -11.31 -4.90 1.41
N ILE A 88 -12.00 -3.84 1.86
CA ILE A 88 -11.78 -3.27 3.20
C ILE A 88 -12.28 -4.23 4.27
N ASN A 89 -13.48 -4.81 4.09
CA ASN A 89 -14.06 -5.76 5.05
C ASN A 89 -13.18 -7.00 5.20
N SER A 90 -12.68 -7.57 4.09
CA SER A 90 -11.76 -8.71 4.15
C SER A 90 -10.44 -8.37 4.85
N TYR A 91 -9.91 -7.14 4.66
CA TYR A 91 -8.74 -6.67 5.39
C TYR A 91 -9.01 -6.51 6.89
N LEU A 92 -10.16 -5.97 7.28
CA LEU A 92 -10.55 -5.83 8.69
C LEU A 92 -10.70 -7.19 9.36
N LEU A 93 -11.40 -8.12 8.71
CA LEU A 93 -11.59 -9.49 9.21
C LEU A 93 -10.27 -10.24 9.35
N ARG A 94 -9.34 -10.09 8.40
CA ARG A 94 -7.98 -10.67 8.48
C ARG A 94 -7.21 -10.21 9.72
N ASN A 95 -7.50 -9.01 10.20
CA ASN A 95 -6.89 -8.43 11.39
C ASN A 95 -7.77 -8.59 12.65
N ASN A 96 -8.71 -9.54 12.65
CA ASN A 96 -9.66 -9.82 13.74
C ASN A 96 -10.57 -8.64 14.13
N ILE A 97 -10.78 -7.68 13.23
CA ILE A 97 -11.69 -6.55 13.46
C ILE A 97 -13.06 -6.93 12.93
N GLN A 98 -13.97 -7.35 13.82
CA GLN A 98 -15.37 -7.70 13.50
C GLN A 98 -16.25 -6.43 13.43
N PHE A 99 -15.94 -5.54 12.51
CA PHE A 99 -16.66 -4.28 12.32
C PHE A 99 -17.17 -4.18 10.89
N ASP A 100 -18.49 -4.16 10.72
CA ASP A 100 -19.13 -3.94 9.42
C ASP A 100 -19.14 -2.43 9.10
N ILE A 101 -18.41 -2.05 8.04
CA ILE A 101 -18.32 -0.66 7.60
C ILE A 101 -19.48 -0.24 6.69
N THR A 102 -20.31 -1.18 6.23
CA THR A 102 -21.34 -0.95 5.22
C THR A 102 -22.27 0.22 5.59
N PRO A 103 -22.81 0.29 6.83
CA PRO A 103 -23.68 1.41 7.21
C PRO A 103 -23.00 2.79 7.13
N TYR A 104 -21.69 2.85 7.33
CA TYR A 104 -20.93 4.11 7.26
C TYR A 104 -20.69 4.53 5.81
N LEU A 105 -20.43 3.57 4.91
CA LEU A 105 -20.28 3.86 3.49
C LEU A 105 -21.60 4.29 2.86
N ASP A 106 -22.73 3.68 3.27
CA ASP A 106 -24.07 4.09 2.86
C ASP A 106 -24.37 5.53 3.31
N THR A 107 -23.98 5.90 4.53
CA THR A 107 -24.14 7.30 4.96
C THR A 107 -23.28 8.27 4.13
N LEU A 108 -22.08 7.86 3.70
CA LEU A 108 -21.24 8.69 2.85
C LEU A 108 -21.84 8.88 1.45
N THR A 109 -22.44 7.84 0.86
CA THR A 109 -23.11 7.93 -0.45
C THR A 109 -24.39 8.77 -0.36
N ASP A 110 -25.14 8.68 0.74
CA ASP A 110 -26.28 9.55 1.01
C ASP A 110 -25.88 11.03 1.15
N ILE A 111 -24.71 11.31 1.74
CA ILE A 111 -24.18 12.68 1.81
C ILE A 111 -23.83 13.20 0.40
N ILE A 112 -23.26 12.36 -0.48
CA ILE A 112 -22.98 12.73 -1.88
C ILE A 112 -24.28 13.07 -2.61
N SER A 113 -25.30 12.21 -2.49
CA SER A 113 -26.57 12.38 -3.16
C SER A 113 -27.30 13.63 -2.65
N THR A 114 -27.28 13.89 -1.33
CA THR A 114 -27.83 15.10 -0.71
C THR A 114 -27.08 16.37 -1.17
N ALA A 115 -25.74 16.34 -1.22
CA ALA A 115 -24.95 17.48 -1.69
C ALA A 115 -25.25 17.81 -3.16
N SER A 116 -25.54 16.81 -3.99
CA SER A 116 -25.98 17.02 -5.38
C SER A 116 -27.36 17.68 -5.48
N GLN A 117 -28.26 17.40 -4.53
CA GLN A 117 -29.61 17.98 -4.47
C GLN A 117 -29.61 19.45 -4.02
N ILE A 118 -28.64 19.88 -3.20
CA ILE A 118 -28.48 21.29 -2.76
C ILE A 118 -28.04 22.20 -3.94
N GLY A 119 -27.62 21.62 -5.07
CA GLY A 119 -27.19 22.34 -6.26
C GLY A 119 -25.74 22.84 -6.19
N ALA A 120 -25.35 23.72 -7.13
CA ALA A 120 -23.97 24.18 -7.29
C ALA A 120 -23.37 24.85 -6.03
N VAL A 121 -24.20 25.48 -5.20
CA VAL A 121 -23.76 26.17 -3.97
C VAL A 121 -23.26 25.18 -2.92
N GLY A 122 -24.00 24.08 -2.71
CA GLY A 122 -23.59 23.01 -1.78
C GLY A 122 -22.27 22.39 -2.21
N PHE A 123 -22.13 22.08 -3.50
CA PHE A 123 -20.90 21.52 -4.07
C PHE A 123 -19.67 22.43 -3.89
N VAL A 124 -19.83 23.75 -4.05
CA VAL A 124 -18.73 24.73 -3.85
C VAL A 124 -18.27 24.77 -2.39
N VAL A 125 -19.21 24.84 -1.44
CA VAL A 125 -18.89 24.79 0.01
C VAL A 125 -18.15 23.51 0.37
N PHE A 126 -18.55 22.42 -0.28
CA PHE A 126 -18.00 21.11 -0.05
C PHE A 126 -16.56 20.97 -0.56
N ILE A 127 -16.28 21.44 -1.79
CA ILE A 127 -14.90 21.53 -2.33
C ILE A 127 -14.05 22.45 -1.45
N PHE A 128 -14.56 23.61 -1.07
CA PHE A 128 -13.80 24.54 -0.24
C PHE A 128 -13.41 23.92 1.10
N SER A 129 -14.32 23.17 1.72
CA SER A 129 -14.07 22.39 2.93
C SER A 129 -13.03 21.30 2.68
N ALA A 130 -13.14 20.52 1.60
CA ALA A 130 -12.17 19.49 1.24
C ALA A 130 -10.74 20.04 1.04
N THR A 131 -10.59 21.28 0.55
CA THR A 131 -9.26 21.91 0.39
C THR A 131 -8.67 22.51 1.67
N ALA A 132 -9.38 22.51 2.81
CA ALA A 132 -8.90 23.20 4.00
C ALA A 132 -7.63 22.57 4.60
N VAL A 133 -7.45 21.24 4.51
CA VAL A 133 -6.19 20.58 4.93
C VAL A 133 -5.02 21.04 4.08
N LEU A 134 -5.18 21.10 2.75
CA LEU A 134 -4.13 21.57 1.85
C LEU A 134 -3.77 23.03 2.11
N ARG A 135 -4.75 23.87 2.45
CA ARG A 135 -4.51 25.26 2.87
C ARG A 135 -3.77 25.34 4.20
N SER A 136 -4.12 24.50 5.18
CA SER A 136 -3.40 24.42 6.45
C SER A 136 -1.97 23.92 6.27
N LEU A 137 -1.77 22.94 5.39
CA LEU A 137 -0.46 22.41 5.03
C LEU A 137 0.41 23.44 4.31
N GLU A 138 -0.16 24.21 3.36
CA GLU A 138 0.54 25.32 2.70
C GLU A 138 1.01 26.37 3.73
N LYS A 139 0.14 26.76 4.67
CA LYS A 139 0.50 27.69 5.76
C LYS A 139 1.67 27.15 6.60
N ALA A 140 1.63 25.86 6.96
CA ALA A 140 2.71 25.23 7.70
C ALA A 140 4.03 25.27 6.91
N PHE A 141 3.99 25.01 5.60
CA PHE A 141 5.18 25.06 4.76
C PHE A 141 5.70 26.49 4.60
N HIS A 142 4.84 27.50 4.54
CA HIS A 142 5.28 28.89 4.53
C HIS A 142 6.04 29.26 5.81
N ILE A 143 5.64 28.74 6.96
CA ILE A 143 6.37 28.93 8.23
C ILE A 143 7.75 28.25 8.16
N ILE A 144 7.81 26.98 7.76
CA ILE A 144 9.06 26.19 7.67
C ILE A 144 10.08 26.84 6.71
N TRP A 145 9.62 27.29 5.54
CA TRP A 145 10.48 27.92 4.53
C TRP A 145 10.66 29.43 4.74
N LYS A 146 9.93 30.05 5.67
CA LYS A 146 9.91 31.49 5.94
C LYS A 146 9.63 32.30 4.68
N ILE A 147 8.52 31.96 4.01
CA ILE A 147 8.08 32.58 2.74
C ILE A 147 6.82 33.43 3.01
N ASP A 148 6.89 34.72 2.65
CA ASP A 148 5.77 35.67 2.79
C ASP A 148 4.90 35.77 1.52
N LEU A 149 5.27 35.08 0.43
CA LEU A 149 4.57 35.14 -0.85
C LEU A 149 3.34 34.23 -0.88
N HIS A 150 2.15 34.82 -1.04
CA HIS A 150 0.89 34.08 -1.19
C HIS A 150 0.52 33.87 -2.66
N ARG A 151 0.11 32.64 -3.02
CA ARG A 151 -0.48 32.36 -4.33
C ARG A 151 -1.84 33.06 -4.48
N ASN A 152 -2.15 33.53 -5.69
CA ASN A 152 -3.47 34.09 -6.00
C ASN A 152 -4.58 33.05 -5.76
N PHE A 153 -5.74 33.51 -5.29
CA PHE A 153 -6.87 32.65 -4.91
C PHE A 153 -7.26 31.63 -5.98
N ILE A 154 -7.34 32.05 -7.26
CA ILE A 154 -7.71 31.18 -8.38
C ILE A 154 -6.65 30.08 -8.60
N ASN A 155 -5.36 30.45 -8.57
CA ASN A 155 -4.28 29.47 -8.72
C ASN A 155 -4.24 28.49 -7.55
N LYS A 156 -4.57 28.93 -6.33
CA LYS A 156 -4.74 28.05 -5.17
C LYS A 156 -5.89 27.07 -5.39
N PHE A 157 -7.05 27.56 -5.81
CA PHE A 157 -8.22 26.73 -6.05
C PHE A 157 -7.95 25.68 -7.13
N VAL A 158 -7.45 26.09 -8.30
CA VAL A 158 -7.13 25.17 -9.41
C VAL A 158 -6.10 24.14 -8.98
N PHE A 159 -5.05 24.56 -8.27
CA PHE A 159 -4.01 23.65 -7.80
C PHE A 159 -4.53 22.62 -6.79
N TYR A 160 -5.29 23.05 -5.78
CA TYR A 160 -5.84 22.12 -4.78
C TYR A 160 -6.91 21.22 -5.35
N PHE A 161 -7.76 21.74 -6.24
CA PHE A 161 -8.74 20.95 -6.97
C PHE A 161 -8.04 19.87 -7.81
N PHE A 162 -6.96 20.22 -8.51
CA PHE A 162 -6.16 19.26 -9.27
C PHE A 162 -5.59 18.17 -8.35
N LEU A 163 -5.02 18.53 -7.20
CA LEU A 163 -4.40 17.58 -6.27
C LEU A 163 -5.44 16.61 -5.66
N ILE A 164 -6.61 17.12 -5.26
CA ILE A 164 -7.71 16.30 -4.72
C ILE A 164 -8.34 15.43 -5.80
N SER A 165 -8.42 15.90 -7.05
CA SER A 165 -9.07 15.15 -8.14
C SER A 165 -8.15 14.10 -8.76
N PHE A 166 -6.90 14.48 -9.06
CA PHE A 166 -5.95 13.57 -9.69
C PHE A 166 -5.31 12.61 -8.68
N GLY A 167 -5.23 12.95 -7.40
CA GLY A 167 -4.62 12.09 -6.38
C GLY A 167 -5.26 10.69 -6.30
N PRO A 168 -6.57 10.56 -6.02
CA PRO A 168 -7.26 9.28 -6.00
C PRO A 168 -7.22 8.57 -7.35
N LEU A 169 -7.35 9.30 -8.46
CA LEU A 169 -7.27 8.73 -9.80
C LEU A 169 -5.89 8.11 -10.07
N LEU A 170 -4.81 8.81 -9.74
CA LEU A 170 -3.44 8.32 -9.85
C LEU A 170 -3.19 7.12 -8.95
N PHE A 171 -3.79 7.08 -7.76
CA PHE A 171 -3.72 5.91 -6.88
C PHE A 171 -4.43 4.70 -7.51
N VAL A 172 -5.64 4.87 -8.04
CA VAL A 172 -6.39 3.79 -8.72
C VAL A 172 -5.64 3.30 -9.96
N VAL A 173 -5.15 4.20 -10.80
CA VAL A 173 -4.36 3.85 -11.98
C VAL A 173 -3.04 3.17 -11.58
N GLY A 174 -2.35 3.72 -10.58
CA GLY A 174 -1.09 3.19 -10.06
C GLY A 174 -1.23 1.81 -9.43
N LYS A 175 -2.32 1.56 -8.68
CA LYS A 175 -2.67 0.25 -8.13
C LYS A 175 -2.93 -0.75 -9.27
N ASN A 176 -3.78 -0.40 -10.24
CA ASN A 176 -4.06 -1.28 -11.38
C ASN A 176 -2.81 -1.63 -12.19
N ILE A 177 -1.89 -0.68 -12.39
CA ILE A 177 -0.61 -0.93 -13.05
C ILE A 177 0.26 -1.86 -12.19
N THR A 178 0.34 -1.59 -10.88
CA THR A 178 1.08 -2.40 -9.91
C THR A 178 0.60 -3.85 -9.92
N ASP A 179 -0.71 -4.06 -9.84
CA ASP A 179 -1.33 -5.38 -9.82
C ASP A 179 -1.05 -6.13 -11.12
N LYS A 180 -1.26 -5.49 -12.30
CA LYS A 180 -0.95 -6.09 -13.60
C LYS A 180 0.52 -6.49 -13.76
N ILE A 181 1.45 -5.62 -13.34
CA ILE A 181 2.89 -5.89 -13.41
C ILE A 181 3.25 -7.05 -12.46
N SER A 182 2.70 -7.02 -11.24
CA SER A 182 2.94 -8.06 -10.24
C SER A 182 2.41 -9.42 -10.71
N ASP A 183 1.18 -9.48 -11.23
CA ASP A 183 0.53 -10.69 -11.74
C ASP A 183 1.24 -11.31 -12.95
N SER A 184 1.85 -10.47 -13.79
CA SER A 184 2.63 -10.94 -14.94
C SER A 184 3.81 -11.81 -14.50
N VAL A 185 4.46 -11.44 -13.39
CA VAL A 185 5.64 -12.13 -12.86
C VAL A 185 5.29 -13.17 -11.79
N ARG A 186 4.06 -13.15 -11.28
CA ARG A 186 3.55 -14.12 -10.31
C ARG A 186 3.53 -15.55 -10.89
N PRO A 187 3.96 -16.58 -10.13
CA PRO A 187 3.70 -17.97 -10.48
C PRO A 187 2.19 -18.22 -10.62
N PRO A 188 1.73 -18.92 -11.67
CA PRO A 188 0.31 -19.17 -11.91
C PRO A 188 -0.38 -19.88 -10.73
N HIS A 189 -1.69 -19.69 -10.60
CA HIS A 189 -2.50 -20.41 -9.61
C HIS A 189 -3.03 -21.72 -10.20
N LEU A 190 -3.00 -22.80 -9.42
CA LEU A 190 -3.73 -24.03 -9.73
C LEU A 190 -5.14 -23.89 -9.17
N LYS A 191 -6.15 -23.96 -10.03
CA LYS A 191 -7.55 -23.66 -9.68
C LYS A 191 -8.37 -24.89 -9.37
N SER A 192 -8.00 -26.04 -9.94
CA SER A 192 -8.73 -27.28 -9.77
C SER A 192 -7.85 -28.52 -9.89
N ILE A 193 -8.23 -29.56 -9.16
CA ILE A 193 -7.58 -30.88 -9.16
C ILE A 193 -8.64 -31.97 -9.26
N VAL A 194 -8.32 -33.04 -9.97
CA VAL A 194 -9.18 -34.21 -10.08
C VAL A 194 -8.35 -35.50 -10.13
N SER A 195 -8.95 -36.62 -9.72
CA SER A 195 -8.39 -37.96 -9.89
C SER A 195 -9.20 -38.73 -10.94
N THR A 196 -8.52 -39.46 -11.81
CA THR A 196 -9.16 -40.44 -12.72
C THR A 196 -9.52 -41.72 -11.95
N LYS A 197 -10.31 -42.60 -12.57
CA LYS A 197 -10.63 -43.91 -11.97
C LYS A 197 -9.37 -44.76 -11.75
N GLN A 198 -8.35 -44.57 -12.59
CA GLN A 198 -7.05 -45.23 -12.47
C GLN A 198 -6.14 -44.61 -11.38
N GLY A 199 -6.55 -43.50 -10.77
CA GLY A 199 -5.81 -42.84 -9.69
C GLY A 199 -4.79 -41.81 -10.16
N GLU A 200 -4.80 -41.41 -11.43
CA GLU A 200 -3.95 -40.34 -11.92
C GLU A 200 -4.49 -38.97 -11.52
N LEU A 201 -3.59 -38.11 -11.05
CA LEU A 201 -3.95 -36.76 -10.63
C LEU A 201 -3.74 -35.77 -11.75
N TRP A 202 -4.77 -34.98 -12.01
CA TRP A 202 -4.80 -33.95 -13.04
C TRP A 202 -5.14 -32.60 -12.43
N VAL A 203 -4.46 -31.57 -12.92
CA VAL A 203 -4.64 -30.19 -12.46
C VAL A 203 -4.87 -29.26 -13.63
N ALA A 204 -5.67 -28.22 -13.38
CA ALA A 204 -5.89 -27.12 -14.28
C ALA A 204 -5.74 -25.78 -13.54
N GLY A 205 -5.26 -24.76 -14.26
CA GLY A 205 -5.04 -23.44 -13.69
C GLY A 205 -4.81 -22.34 -14.71
N GLU A 206 -4.25 -21.24 -14.23
CA GLU A 206 -3.95 -20.03 -15.01
C GLU A 206 -2.79 -20.25 -15.99
N LYS A 207 -2.70 -19.41 -17.02
CA LYS A 207 -1.59 -19.40 -18.00
C LYS A 207 -1.44 -20.75 -18.75
N GLY A 208 -2.56 -21.39 -19.09
CA GLY A 208 -2.57 -22.66 -19.83
C GLY A 208 -2.09 -23.88 -19.05
N ASN A 209 -1.97 -23.77 -17.73
CA ASN A 209 -1.45 -24.84 -16.88
C ASN A 209 -2.44 -26.00 -16.75
N ILE A 210 -2.40 -26.94 -17.69
CA ILE A 210 -3.09 -28.23 -17.61
C ILE A 210 -2.02 -29.31 -17.57
N GLY A 211 -2.05 -30.17 -16.57
CA GLY A 211 -1.00 -31.18 -16.42
C GLY A 211 -1.36 -32.31 -15.48
N THR A 212 -0.54 -33.35 -15.55
CA THR A 212 -0.62 -34.51 -14.66
C THR A 212 0.42 -34.42 -13.55
N ILE A 213 0.03 -34.84 -12.35
CA ILE A 213 0.91 -34.99 -11.19
C ILE A 213 1.22 -36.48 -11.06
N LYS A 214 2.35 -36.90 -11.64
CA LYS A 214 2.85 -38.27 -11.48
C LYS A 214 3.47 -38.46 -10.11
N GLU A 215 4.40 -37.58 -9.74
CA GLU A 215 5.05 -37.58 -8.42
C GLU A 215 4.85 -36.21 -7.78
N LEU A 216 4.40 -36.18 -6.52
CA LEU A 216 4.13 -34.93 -5.81
C LEU A 216 5.40 -34.08 -5.65
N ASN A 217 6.58 -34.68 -5.51
CA ASN A 217 7.87 -33.98 -5.35
C ASN A 217 8.46 -33.44 -6.67
N LYS A 218 7.93 -33.82 -7.83
CA LYS A 218 8.42 -33.38 -9.14
C LYS A 218 7.51 -32.34 -9.74
N SER A 219 8.08 -31.38 -10.47
CA SER A 219 7.30 -30.35 -11.18
C SER A 219 6.16 -30.98 -11.99
N ILE A 220 5.00 -30.34 -11.98
CA ILE A 220 3.84 -30.75 -12.79
C ILE A 220 4.27 -30.94 -14.25
N SER A 221 3.96 -32.10 -14.83
CA SER A 221 4.13 -32.32 -16.26
C SER A 221 2.94 -31.73 -17.01
N PHE A 222 3.14 -30.53 -17.54
CA PHE A 222 2.16 -29.86 -18.38
C PHE A 222 2.03 -30.54 -19.74
N ILE A 223 0.82 -30.54 -20.30
CA ILE A 223 0.56 -31.14 -21.60
C ILE A 223 1.31 -30.37 -22.69
N PRO A 224 2.00 -31.05 -23.62
CA PRO A 224 2.68 -30.38 -24.71
C PRO A 224 1.67 -29.86 -25.74
N ASN A 225 1.98 -28.75 -26.42
CA ASN A 225 1.11 -28.24 -27.49
C ASN A 225 0.88 -29.27 -28.62
N SER A 226 1.75 -30.27 -28.77
CA SER A 226 1.60 -31.35 -29.76
C SER A 226 0.56 -32.41 -29.39
N SER A 227 0.15 -32.52 -28.12
CA SER A 227 -0.93 -33.44 -27.73
C SER A 227 -2.31 -32.84 -27.97
N ILE A 228 -2.40 -31.54 -28.24
CA ILE A 228 -3.64 -30.84 -28.55
C ILE A 228 -3.85 -30.89 -30.07
N ASP A 229 -4.98 -31.47 -30.49
CA ASP A 229 -5.40 -31.53 -31.88
C ASP A 229 -5.94 -30.18 -32.35
N PHE A 230 -5.02 -29.33 -32.81
CA PHE A 230 -5.36 -28.05 -33.44
C PHE A 230 -5.82 -28.19 -34.90
N GLU A 231 -5.59 -29.34 -35.54
CA GLU A 231 -5.94 -29.55 -36.96
C GLU A 231 -7.43 -29.84 -37.12
N ASN A 232 -8.00 -30.63 -36.21
CA ASN A 232 -9.43 -30.98 -36.20
C ASN A 232 -10.25 -30.16 -35.19
N MET A 233 -9.83 -28.93 -34.91
CA MET A 233 -10.53 -28.05 -33.98
C MET A 233 -11.97 -27.76 -34.47
N LEU A 234 -12.95 -27.92 -33.58
CA LEU A 234 -14.33 -27.50 -33.83
C LEU A 234 -14.60 -26.09 -33.31
N CYS A 235 -15.39 -25.39 -34.08
CA CYS A 235 -15.84 -24.04 -33.87
C CYS A 235 -17.34 -24.06 -33.67
N ILE A 236 -17.79 -23.87 -32.44
CA ILE A 236 -19.19 -24.07 -32.09
C ILE A 236 -19.83 -22.74 -31.72
N ASP A 237 -20.99 -22.50 -32.32
CA ASP A 237 -21.93 -21.46 -31.90
C ASP A 237 -23.35 -22.04 -31.76
N PHE A 238 -24.36 -21.17 -31.75
CA PHE A 238 -25.76 -21.56 -31.59
C PHE A 238 -26.39 -22.14 -32.87
N GLU A 239 -25.81 -21.86 -34.04
CA GLU A 239 -26.39 -22.17 -35.35
C GLU A 239 -25.55 -23.18 -36.15
N THR A 240 -24.24 -23.15 -35.97
CA THR A 240 -23.27 -23.88 -36.80
C THR A 240 -22.19 -24.56 -35.96
N VAL A 241 -21.67 -25.65 -36.52
CA VAL A 241 -20.43 -26.29 -36.08
C VAL A 241 -19.50 -26.28 -37.30
N GLU A 242 -18.45 -25.47 -37.23
CA GLU A 242 -17.47 -25.36 -38.30
C GLU A 242 -16.18 -26.10 -37.89
N THR A 243 -15.42 -26.61 -38.86
CA THR A 243 -14.12 -27.24 -38.64
C THR A 243 -13.00 -26.32 -39.11
N GLY A 244 -12.05 -25.99 -38.22
CA GLY A 244 -10.79 -25.31 -38.58
C GLY A 244 -10.89 -23.85 -39.06
N THR A 245 -12.07 -23.23 -39.07
CA THR A 245 -12.29 -21.85 -39.57
C THR A 245 -12.04 -20.75 -38.53
N CYS A 246 -11.92 -21.08 -37.24
CA CYS A 246 -11.72 -20.09 -36.19
C CYS A 246 -10.27 -19.67 -36.00
N LYS A 247 -10.11 -18.49 -35.41
CA LYS A 247 -8.85 -18.07 -34.80
C LYS A 247 -8.40 -19.11 -33.79
N LYS A 248 -7.21 -19.68 -34.02
CA LYS A 248 -6.55 -20.60 -33.09
C LYS A 248 -6.42 -19.96 -31.69
N PRO A 249 -6.93 -20.61 -30.63
CA PRO A 249 -6.78 -20.13 -29.26
C PRO A 249 -5.32 -20.17 -28.79
N ASP A 250 -4.93 -19.20 -27.96
CA ASP A 250 -3.61 -19.15 -27.34
C ASP A 250 -3.69 -19.77 -25.94
N ILE A 251 -3.69 -21.10 -25.89
CA ILE A 251 -3.84 -21.91 -24.67
C ILE A 251 -2.93 -21.41 -23.55
N SER A 252 -1.72 -20.95 -23.86
CA SER A 252 -0.73 -20.49 -22.88
C SER A 252 -1.13 -19.23 -22.10
N LYS A 253 -2.09 -18.46 -22.61
CA LYS A 253 -2.60 -17.24 -21.95
C LYS A 253 -3.96 -17.44 -21.31
N GLU A 254 -4.63 -18.55 -21.60
CA GLU A 254 -5.98 -18.81 -21.13
C GLU A 254 -5.99 -19.36 -19.70
N ASN A 255 -7.09 -19.10 -19.00
CA ASN A 255 -7.30 -19.53 -17.62
C ASN A 255 -8.28 -20.71 -17.58
N PHE A 256 -7.77 -21.90 -17.33
CA PHE A 256 -8.57 -23.11 -17.13
C PHE A 256 -8.96 -23.22 -15.66
N PHE A 257 -10.16 -22.76 -15.34
CA PHE A 257 -10.59 -22.58 -13.95
C PHE A 257 -11.08 -23.88 -13.28
N ARG A 258 -11.36 -24.93 -14.07
CA ARG A 258 -11.89 -26.20 -13.56
C ARG A 258 -11.56 -27.38 -14.47
N ILE A 259 -11.16 -28.49 -13.86
CA ILE A 259 -11.01 -29.79 -14.53
C ILE A 259 -11.95 -30.80 -13.89
N ARG A 260 -12.56 -31.66 -14.70
CA ARG A 260 -13.48 -32.71 -14.26
C ARG A 260 -13.08 -34.03 -14.90
N SER A 261 -13.27 -35.12 -14.15
CA SER A 261 -13.18 -36.47 -14.67
C SER A 261 -14.56 -37.13 -14.61
N VAL A 262 -14.90 -37.86 -15.66
CA VAL A 262 -16.05 -38.77 -15.67
C VAL A 262 -15.47 -40.15 -16.02
N GLY A 263 -15.23 -40.97 -14.99
CA GLY A 263 -14.43 -42.19 -15.17
C GLY A 263 -12.97 -41.85 -15.47
N ASP A 264 -12.51 -42.16 -16.67
CA ASP A 264 -11.15 -41.89 -17.15
C ASP A 264 -11.10 -40.73 -18.18
N ASP A 265 -12.25 -40.22 -18.58
CA ASP A 265 -12.36 -39.10 -19.50
C ASP A 265 -12.18 -37.78 -18.75
N LEU A 266 -11.47 -36.84 -19.38
CA LEU A 266 -11.10 -35.55 -18.79
C LEU A 266 -11.72 -34.40 -19.56
N PHE A 267 -12.21 -33.41 -18.82
CA PHE A 267 -12.87 -32.22 -19.36
C PHE A 267 -12.33 -30.97 -18.67
N THR A 268 -11.93 -29.97 -19.45
CA THR A 268 -11.50 -28.67 -18.92
C THR A 268 -11.94 -27.55 -19.86
N ILE A 269 -12.40 -26.45 -19.28
CA ILE A 269 -12.89 -25.28 -20.03
C ILE A 269 -12.18 -24.03 -19.52
N SER A 270 -11.76 -23.17 -20.44
CA SER A 270 -11.22 -21.85 -20.11
C SER A 270 -12.32 -20.81 -19.93
N GLU A 271 -12.02 -19.73 -19.19
CA GLU A 271 -12.95 -18.61 -19.06
C GLU A 271 -13.32 -17.94 -20.39
N GLU A 272 -12.47 -18.10 -21.42
CA GLU A 272 -12.65 -17.54 -22.77
C GLU A 272 -13.40 -18.49 -23.73
N GLY A 273 -13.88 -19.64 -23.22
CA GLY A 273 -14.69 -20.57 -24.00
C GLY A 273 -13.89 -21.60 -24.79
N THR A 274 -12.62 -21.84 -24.46
CA THR A 274 -11.86 -22.96 -25.03
C THR A 274 -12.12 -24.22 -24.23
N PHE A 275 -12.77 -25.20 -24.85
CA PHE A 275 -13.06 -26.51 -24.27
C PHE A 275 -12.06 -27.53 -24.78
N LEU A 276 -11.41 -28.22 -23.84
CA LEU A 276 -10.49 -29.31 -24.07
C LEU A 276 -11.05 -30.56 -23.41
N TYR A 277 -11.04 -31.67 -24.15
CA TYR A 277 -11.42 -32.96 -23.61
C TYR A 277 -10.52 -34.09 -24.13
N SER A 278 -10.39 -35.13 -23.32
CA SER A 278 -9.59 -36.31 -23.63
C SER A 278 -10.31 -37.56 -23.19
N ASN A 279 -10.22 -38.61 -24.02
CA ASN A 279 -10.80 -39.93 -23.78
C ASN A 279 -9.73 -41.04 -23.73
N ASP A 280 -8.47 -40.65 -23.57
CA ASP A 280 -7.29 -41.51 -23.58
C ASP A 280 -6.33 -41.17 -22.44
N LEU A 281 -6.90 -40.81 -21.28
CA LEU A 281 -6.18 -40.40 -20.05
C LEU A 281 -5.24 -39.20 -20.29
N GLY A 282 -5.63 -38.28 -21.16
CA GLY A 282 -4.89 -37.06 -21.44
C GLY A 282 -3.69 -37.25 -22.37
N SER A 283 -3.59 -38.37 -23.10
CA SER A 283 -2.55 -38.59 -24.11
C SER A 283 -2.78 -37.71 -25.33
N THR A 284 -4.03 -37.56 -25.75
CA THR A 284 -4.47 -36.63 -26.80
C THR A 284 -5.65 -35.80 -26.31
N TRP A 285 -5.69 -34.54 -26.75
CA TRP A 285 -6.68 -33.56 -26.36
C TRP A 285 -7.36 -32.98 -27.59
N LYS A 286 -8.68 -33.13 -27.65
CA LYS A 286 -9.51 -32.53 -28.68
C LYS A 286 -9.95 -31.14 -28.25
N LEU A 287 -9.98 -30.22 -29.21
CA LEU A 287 -10.17 -28.79 -28.98
C LEU A 287 -11.45 -28.28 -29.63
N HIS A 288 -12.32 -27.70 -28.81
CA HIS A 288 -13.57 -27.07 -29.21
C HIS A 288 -13.57 -25.60 -28.76
N SER A 289 -13.70 -24.66 -29.70
CA SER A 289 -13.78 -23.23 -29.43
C SER A 289 -15.24 -22.78 -29.42
N LEU A 290 -15.72 -22.32 -28.26
CA LEU A 290 -17.08 -21.78 -28.08
C LEU A 290 -17.07 -20.28 -28.44
N LYS A 291 -17.53 -19.94 -29.65
CA LYS A 291 -17.40 -18.58 -30.20
C LYS A 291 -18.17 -17.56 -29.35
N GLY A 292 -17.46 -16.56 -28.83
CA GLY A 292 -18.06 -15.42 -28.13
C GLY A 292 -18.72 -15.77 -26.79
N ILE A 293 -18.32 -16.88 -26.19
CA ILE A 293 -18.89 -17.36 -24.93
C ILE A 293 -17.83 -17.27 -23.83
N ASN A 294 -18.10 -16.42 -22.85
CA ASN A 294 -17.30 -16.36 -21.63
C ASN A 294 -17.93 -17.27 -20.57
N VAL A 295 -17.17 -18.24 -20.08
CA VAL A 295 -17.65 -19.28 -19.16
C VAL A 295 -17.41 -18.86 -17.72
N SER A 296 -18.39 -19.11 -16.85
CA SER A 296 -18.30 -18.89 -15.40
C SER A 296 -18.24 -20.20 -14.62
N ASP A 297 -19.01 -21.21 -15.04
CA ASP A 297 -18.94 -22.55 -14.48
C ASP A 297 -19.32 -23.62 -15.52
N PHE A 298 -18.95 -24.87 -15.30
CA PHE A 298 -19.50 -25.99 -16.05
C PHE A 298 -19.60 -27.28 -15.22
N GLY A 299 -20.52 -28.14 -15.64
CA GLY A 299 -20.67 -29.50 -15.16
C GLY A 299 -20.74 -30.48 -16.33
N ALA A 300 -20.03 -31.60 -16.21
CA ALA A 300 -20.17 -32.76 -17.09
C ALA A 300 -20.99 -33.83 -16.37
N ILE A 301 -21.94 -34.45 -17.07
CA ILE A 301 -22.77 -35.54 -16.52
C ILE A 301 -22.22 -36.89 -16.98
N ASP A 302 -21.96 -36.97 -18.27
CA ASP A 302 -21.46 -38.14 -18.98
C ASP A 302 -20.38 -37.68 -19.97
N TYR A 303 -19.99 -38.59 -20.87
CA TYR A 303 -18.98 -38.31 -21.88
C TYR A 303 -19.44 -37.29 -22.94
N ASP A 304 -20.73 -37.20 -23.24
CA ASP A 304 -21.25 -36.44 -24.39
C ASP A 304 -21.90 -35.11 -24.00
N THR A 305 -22.34 -34.94 -22.75
CA THR A 305 -23.22 -33.85 -22.33
C THR A 305 -22.59 -32.98 -21.25
N LEU A 306 -22.44 -31.70 -21.58
CA LEU A 306 -21.98 -30.66 -20.67
C LEU A 306 -23.04 -29.58 -20.48
N PHE A 307 -23.09 -29.04 -19.27
CA PHE A 307 -23.88 -27.87 -18.91
C PHE A 307 -22.93 -26.74 -18.57
N ILE A 308 -23.05 -25.64 -19.29
CA ILE A 308 -22.12 -24.51 -19.25
C ILE A 308 -22.90 -23.29 -18.76
N LEU A 309 -22.40 -22.66 -17.72
CA LEU A 309 -22.87 -21.39 -17.22
C LEU A 309 -21.96 -20.28 -17.75
N THR A 310 -22.55 -19.21 -18.26
CA THR A 310 -21.80 -18.11 -18.88
C THR A 310 -21.76 -16.87 -17.99
N LYS A 311 -20.78 -15.99 -18.21
CA LYS A 311 -20.67 -14.69 -17.51
C LYS A 311 -21.82 -13.74 -17.84
N ASP A 312 -22.49 -13.91 -18.98
CA ASP A 312 -23.68 -13.17 -19.38
C ASP A 312 -24.99 -13.87 -19.00
N THR A 313 -24.96 -14.63 -17.89
CA THR A 313 -26.14 -15.19 -17.19
C THR A 313 -26.97 -16.20 -17.99
N ARG A 314 -26.37 -16.88 -18.97
CA ARG A 314 -26.99 -17.99 -19.71
C ARG A 314 -26.53 -19.33 -19.16
N THR A 315 -27.43 -20.30 -19.20
CA THR A 315 -27.11 -21.71 -19.04
C THR A 315 -27.32 -22.41 -20.36
N LEU A 316 -26.26 -23.06 -20.83
CA LEU A 316 -26.18 -23.74 -22.11
C LEU A 316 -26.04 -25.24 -21.87
N ARG A 317 -26.70 -26.03 -22.71
CA ARG A 317 -26.45 -27.45 -22.88
C ARG A 317 -25.60 -27.64 -24.13
N TYR A 318 -24.49 -28.34 -23.98
CA TYR A 318 -23.59 -28.68 -25.05
C TYR A 318 -23.50 -30.19 -25.16
N GLU A 319 -23.93 -30.71 -26.31
CA GLU A 319 -23.66 -32.08 -26.71
C GLU A 319 -22.43 -32.07 -27.61
N ILE A 320 -21.38 -32.80 -27.24
CA ILE A 320 -20.07 -32.75 -27.89
C ILE A 320 -20.23 -32.94 -29.41
N GLY A 321 -19.75 -31.94 -30.17
CA GLY A 321 -19.81 -31.94 -31.64
C GLY A 321 -21.12 -31.42 -32.26
N LYS A 322 -22.09 -30.97 -31.45
CA LYS A 322 -23.34 -30.34 -31.91
C LYS A 322 -23.35 -28.85 -31.62
N THR A 323 -24.38 -28.14 -32.09
CA THR A 323 -24.56 -26.72 -31.77
C THR A 323 -24.94 -26.53 -30.30
N LEU A 324 -24.67 -25.34 -29.77
CA LEU A 324 -25.03 -24.98 -28.40
C LEU A 324 -26.54 -24.74 -28.29
N LYS A 325 -27.14 -25.31 -27.24
CA LYS A 325 -28.55 -25.09 -26.92
C LYS A 325 -28.68 -24.27 -25.65
N GLU A 326 -29.28 -23.09 -25.74
CA GLU A 326 -29.66 -22.32 -24.57
C GLU A 326 -30.85 -22.99 -23.87
N ILE A 327 -30.71 -23.28 -22.57
CA ILE A 327 -31.79 -23.86 -21.75
C ILE A 327 -32.39 -22.83 -20.77
N LYS A 328 -31.61 -21.83 -20.34
CA LYS A 328 -32.08 -20.76 -19.46
C LYS A 328 -31.28 -19.49 -19.68
N ARG A 329 -31.95 -18.34 -19.62
CA ARG A 329 -31.34 -17.01 -19.56
C ARG A 329 -31.98 -16.22 -18.43
N PHE A 330 -31.14 -15.60 -17.60
CA PHE A 330 -31.59 -14.72 -16.54
C PHE A 330 -31.47 -13.27 -17.01
N THR A 331 -32.61 -12.62 -17.27
CA THR A 331 -32.66 -11.23 -17.79
C THR A 331 -32.74 -10.18 -16.69
N ASP A 332 -33.09 -10.60 -15.47
CA ASP A 332 -33.15 -9.71 -14.31
C ASP A 332 -31.71 -9.45 -13.82
N PRO A 333 -31.26 -8.18 -13.78
CA PRO A 333 -29.92 -7.83 -13.29
C PRO A 333 -29.71 -8.17 -11.81
N ALA A 334 -30.77 -8.43 -11.04
CA ALA A 334 -30.69 -8.89 -9.66
C ALA A 334 -30.46 -10.41 -9.53
N ILE A 335 -30.23 -11.14 -10.63
CA ILE A 335 -29.94 -12.58 -10.61
C ILE A 335 -28.53 -12.82 -11.15
N THR A 336 -27.64 -13.27 -10.29
CA THR A 336 -26.26 -13.60 -10.67
C THR A 336 -26.02 -15.10 -10.51
N PRO A 337 -26.23 -15.93 -11.54
CA PRO A 337 -25.97 -17.36 -11.42
C PRO A 337 -24.45 -17.61 -11.31
N ILE A 338 -24.05 -18.48 -10.37
CA ILE A 338 -22.64 -18.71 -10.02
C ILE A 338 -22.19 -20.17 -10.08
N ARG A 339 -23.10 -21.13 -9.97
CA ARG A 339 -22.80 -22.57 -10.05
C ARG A 339 -23.86 -23.31 -10.82
N VAL A 340 -23.44 -24.29 -11.60
CA VAL A 340 -24.31 -25.23 -12.30
C VAL A 340 -23.91 -26.66 -11.96
N ARG A 341 -24.88 -27.49 -11.61
CA ARG A 341 -24.67 -28.93 -11.41
C ARG A 341 -25.88 -29.70 -11.89
N PHE A 342 -25.61 -30.79 -12.58
CA PHE A 342 -26.60 -31.77 -12.97
C PHE A 342 -26.16 -33.14 -12.50
N PHE A 343 -27.11 -33.94 -12.06
CA PHE A 343 -26.91 -35.32 -11.60
C PHE A 343 -27.40 -36.37 -12.59
N SER A 344 -28.22 -35.93 -13.55
CA SER A 344 -28.76 -36.69 -14.66
C SER A 344 -29.07 -35.72 -15.79
N ASP A 345 -29.40 -36.25 -16.97
CA ASP A 345 -29.89 -35.50 -18.12
C ASP A 345 -31.13 -34.62 -17.81
N LYS A 346 -31.82 -34.89 -16.69
CA LYS A 346 -33.06 -34.24 -16.27
C LYS A 346 -32.93 -33.40 -15.01
N ASP A 347 -32.23 -33.91 -14.01
CA ASP A 347 -32.17 -33.35 -12.67
C ASP A 347 -30.90 -32.52 -12.47
N GLY A 348 -31.10 -31.27 -12.08
CA GLY A 348 -30.01 -30.35 -11.85
C GLY A 348 -30.44 -29.09 -11.12
N PHE A 349 -29.47 -28.25 -10.81
CA PHE A 349 -29.69 -26.96 -10.20
C PHE A 349 -28.72 -25.91 -10.70
N ILE A 350 -29.17 -24.65 -10.59
CA ILE A 350 -28.36 -23.46 -10.77
C ILE A 350 -28.44 -22.68 -9.46
N LEU A 351 -27.29 -22.39 -8.85
CA LEU A 351 -27.21 -21.52 -7.69
C LEU A 351 -26.98 -20.09 -8.16
N ASP A 352 -27.73 -19.13 -7.64
CA ASP A 352 -27.41 -17.72 -7.77
C ASP A 352 -26.80 -17.12 -6.51
N ARG A 353 -26.09 -16.02 -6.70
CA ARG A 353 -25.34 -15.34 -5.64
C ARG A 353 -26.26 -14.76 -4.59
N GLU A 354 -27.50 -14.44 -4.94
CA GLU A 354 -28.49 -13.79 -4.08
C GLU A 354 -29.20 -14.77 -3.14
N GLY A 355 -28.82 -16.05 -3.18
CA GLY A 355 -29.28 -17.05 -2.22
C GLY A 355 -30.46 -17.90 -2.70
N ARG A 356 -30.77 -17.86 -3.99
CA ARG A 356 -31.79 -18.74 -4.60
C ARG A 356 -31.15 -19.93 -5.28
N LEU A 357 -31.79 -21.07 -5.11
CA LEU A 357 -31.47 -22.31 -5.80
C LEU A 357 -32.56 -22.60 -6.83
N TRP A 358 -32.18 -22.68 -8.10
CA TRP A 358 -33.07 -22.95 -9.21
C TRP A 358 -33.00 -24.42 -9.57
N LYS A 359 -34.05 -25.21 -9.29
CA LYS A 359 -34.06 -26.66 -9.52
C LYS A 359 -34.83 -27.03 -10.80
N THR A 360 -34.33 -28.02 -11.52
CA THR A 360 -34.99 -28.65 -12.69
C THR A 360 -35.11 -30.16 -12.48
N SER A 361 -36.16 -30.75 -13.02
CA SER A 361 -36.35 -32.21 -13.17
C SER A 361 -36.75 -32.63 -14.59
N ASP A 362 -36.67 -31.73 -15.56
CA ASP A 362 -37.06 -31.97 -16.96
C ASP A 362 -35.94 -31.62 -17.96
N GLY A 363 -34.68 -31.56 -17.48
CA GLY A 363 -33.51 -31.31 -18.31
C GLY A 363 -33.28 -29.84 -18.65
N GLY A 364 -33.81 -28.95 -17.82
CA GLY A 364 -33.69 -27.51 -17.94
C GLY A 364 -34.73 -26.88 -18.85
N ILE A 365 -35.85 -27.56 -19.12
CA ILE A 365 -37.00 -26.94 -19.81
C ILE A 365 -37.70 -25.99 -18.84
N THR A 366 -37.84 -26.39 -17.57
CA THR A 366 -38.37 -25.54 -16.51
C THR A 366 -37.43 -25.50 -15.30
N PHE A 367 -37.35 -24.33 -14.67
CA PHE A 367 -36.58 -24.12 -13.44
C PHE A 367 -37.48 -23.49 -12.38
N PHE A 368 -37.52 -24.10 -11.21
CA PHE A 368 -38.27 -23.61 -10.05
C PHE A 368 -37.30 -22.94 -9.06
N PRO A 369 -37.44 -21.62 -8.80
CA PRO A 369 -36.62 -20.95 -7.81
C PRO A 369 -37.06 -21.33 -6.39
N GLN A 370 -36.09 -21.56 -5.53
CA GLN A 370 -36.27 -21.72 -4.10
C GLN A 370 -35.35 -20.75 -3.37
N GLU A 371 -35.92 -19.83 -2.60
CA GLU A 371 -35.14 -18.95 -1.71
C GLU A 371 -34.61 -19.75 -0.53
N ILE A 372 -33.29 -19.92 -0.47
CA ILE A 372 -32.62 -20.64 0.63
C ILE A 372 -32.15 -19.67 1.69
N SER A 373 -31.60 -18.54 1.26
CA SER A 373 -30.89 -17.61 2.11
C SER A 373 -31.22 -16.18 1.70
N GLN A 374 -31.31 -15.28 2.67
CA GLN A 374 -31.33 -13.82 2.46
C GLN A 374 -29.92 -13.24 2.34
N LYS A 375 -28.89 -14.06 2.60
CA LYS A 375 -27.47 -13.71 2.48
C LYS A 375 -26.90 -14.32 1.20
N PRO A 376 -25.86 -13.70 0.61
CA PRO A 376 -25.24 -14.25 -0.57
C PRO A 376 -24.66 -15.65 -0.38
N LEU A 377 -24.81 -16.50 -1.39
CA LEU A 377 -24.25 -17.86 -1.43
C LEU A 377 -23.13 -17.92 -2.49
N ASN A 378 -22.11 -18.76 -2.24
CA ASN A 378 -20.87 -18.79 -3.03
C ASN A 378 -20.57 -20.18 -3.63
N ASP A 379 -20.96 -21.27 -2.96
CA ASP A 379 -20.70 -22.62 -3.46
C ASP A 379 -21.69 -23.66 -2.94
N ILE A 380 -21.76 -24.78 -3.68
CA ILE A 380 -22.61 -25.92 -3.37
C ILE A 380 -21.90 -27.24 -3.66
N ALA A 381 -21.97 -28.16 -2.70
CA ALA A 381 -21.44 -29.51 -2.86
C ALA A 381 -22.46 -30.55 -2.42
N PHE A 382 -22.48 -31.67 -3.13
CA PHE A 382 -23.29 -32.83 -2.79
C PHE A 382 -22.39 -34.02 -2.57
N LEU A 383 -22.58 -34.70 -1.44
CA LEU A 383 -21.95 -36.00 -1.17
C LEU A 383 -22.60 -37.09 -2.01
N ASN A 384 -23.92 -37.02 -2.13
CA ASN A 384 -24.74 -37.94 -2.90
C ASN A 384 -26.02 -37.20 -3.36
N ARG A 385 -26.97 -37.91 -3.99
CA ARG A 385 -28.21 -37.28 -4.51
C ARG A 385 -29.10 -36.65 -3.44
N ASN A 386 -28.93 -37.00 -2.17
CA ASN A 386 -29.80 -36.58 -1.08
C ASN A 386 -29.12 -35.57 -0.14
N VAL A 387 -27.84 -35.78 0.16
CA VAL A 387 -27.09 -34.98 1.13
C VAL A 387 -26.21 -33.96 0.43
N GLY A 388 -26.46 -32.68 0.72
CA GLY A 388 -25.73 -31.56 0.15
C GLY A 388 -25.60 -30.37 1.10
N PHE A 389 -24.64 -29.50 0.78
CA PHE A 389 -24.26 -28.36 1.58
C PHE A 389 -24.11 -27.11 0.70
N LEU A 390 -24.57 -25.99 1.23
CA LEU A 390 -24.46 -24.66 0.66
C LEU A 390 -23.68 -23.79 1.62
N VAL A 391 -22.77 -22.97 1.08
CA VAL A 391 -22.01 -22.01 1.87
C VAL A 391 -21.97 -20.65 1.21
N GLY A 392 -21.78 -19.61 2.02
CA GLY A 392 -21.79 -18.24 1.52
C GLY A 392 -21.26 -17.22 2.49
N ASP A 393 -21.67 -15.97 2.25
CA ASP A 393 -21.22 -14.81 3.00
C ASP A 393 -21.86 -14.72 4.38
N SER A 394 -21.24 -13.95 5.28
CA SER A 394 -21.75 -13.75 6.65
C SER A 394 -22.03 -15.06 7.38
N GLY A 395 -21.15 -16.03 7.12
CA GLY A 395 -21.12 -17.42 7.59
C GLY A 395 -22.39 -18.22 7.34
N ALA A 396 -23.01 -17.96 6.18
CA ALA A 396 -24.10 -18.77 5.65
C ALA A 396 -23.66 -20.22 5.45
N ILE A 397 -24.34 -21.16 6.11
CA ILE A 397 -24.18 -22.60 5.88
C ILE A 397 -25.56 -23.24 5.91
N PHE A 398 -25.88 -24.01 4.88
CA PHE A 398 -27.13 -24.76 4.82
C PHE A 398 -26.86 -26.21 4.45
N LYS A 399 -27.67 -27.12 4.98
CA LYS A 399 -27.60 -28.56 4.73
C LYS A 399 -28.94 -29.07 4.22
N THR A 400 -28.91 -29.98 3.27
CA THR A 400 -30.08 -30.74 2.81
C THR A 400 -29.84 -32.23 2.98
N THR A 401 -30.90 -32.99 3.24
CA THR A 401 -30.89 -34.46 3.31
C THR A 401 -31.92 -35.11 2.39
N ASP A 402 -32.63 -34.30 1.59
CA ASP A 402 -33.68 -34.73 0.68
C ASP A 402 -33.40 -34.36 -0.79
N GLY A 403 -32.17 -34.00 -1.13
CA GLY A 403 -31.79 -33.62 -2.49
C GLY A 403 -32.19 -32.19 -2.85
N GLY A 404 -32.17 -31.31 -1.85
CA GLY A 404 -32.38 -29.88 -1.99
C GLY A 404 -33.84 -29.46 -2.07
N TYR A 405 -34.80 -30.27 -1.59
CA TYR A 405 -36.17 -29.80 -1.41
C TYR A 405 -36.31 -28.97 -0.13
N THR A 406 -35.66 -29.38 0.96
CA THR A 406 -35.58 -28.63 2.21
C THR A 406 -34.14 -28.43 2.64
N TRP A 407 -33.91 -27.32 3.35
CA TRP A 407 -32.59 -26.89 3.81
C TRP A 407 -32.65 -26.47 5.29
N SER A 408 -31.78 -27.04 6.10
CA SER A 408 -31.56 -26.64 7.50
C SER A 408 -30.44 -25.62 7.58
N ASP A 409 -30.68 -24.52 8.29
CA ASP A 409 -29.70 -23.45 8.52
C ASP A 409 -28.72 -23.83 9.64
N LEU A 410 -27.43 -23.89 9.31
CA LEU A 410 -26.30 -24.14 10.22
C LEU A 410 -25.37 -22.90 10.29
N SER A 411 -25.88 -21.74 9.92
CA SER A 411 -25.10 -20.51 9.79
C SER A 411 -24.54 -20.04 11.12
N HIS A 412 -23.33 -19.51 11.08
CA HIS A 412 -22.65 -18.93 12.24
C HIS A 412 -21.93 -17.64 11.86
N ARG A 413 -21.77 -16.70 12.79
CA ARG A 413 -21.16 -15.38 12.48
C ARG A 413 -19.65 -15.44 12.73
N LYS A 414 -18.87 -15.75 11.69
CA LYS A 414 -17.41 -15.76 11.82
C LYS A 414 -16.67 -15.33 10.54
N TYR A 415 -17.05 -15.85 9.37
CA TYR A 415 -16.36 -15.59 8.09
C TYR A 415 -17.30 -15.66 6.89
N SER A 416 -16.85 -15.17 5.72
CA SER A 416 -17.43 -15.56 4.43
C SER A 416 -16.79 -16.86 3.94
N TYR A 417 -17.60 -17.74 3.36
CA TYR A 417 -17.17 -19.05 2.87
C TYR A 417 -17.18 -19.09 1.35
N GLU A 418 -16.06 -19.48 0.75
CA GLU A 418 -15.81 -19.44 -0.70
C GLU A 418 -16.10 -20.77 -1.38
N ARG A 419 -15.82 -21.88 -0.69
CA ARG A 419 -15.98 -23.25 -1.19
C ARG A 419 -16.33 -24.22 -0.09
N VAL A 420 -17.03 -25.29 -0.47
CA VAL A 420 -17.35 -26.42 0.40
C VAL A 420 -16.99 -27.74 -0.27
N TRP A 421 -16.33 -28.61 0.47
CA TRP A 421 -16.04 -29.99 0.07
C TRP A 421 -16.59 -30.95 1.11
N VAL A 422 -17.12 -32.07 0.63
CA VAL A 422 -17.68 -33.11 1.49
C VAL A 422 -17.11 -34.44 1.03
N PHE A 423 -16.47 -35.16 1.95
CA PHE A 423 -15.85 -36.44 1.66
C PHE A 423 -16.35 -37.51 2.61
N THR A 424 -16.52 -38.74 2.13
CA THR A 424 -16.81 -39.87 3.00
C THR A 424 -15.67 -40.06 3.99
N SER A 425 -15.99 -40.15 5.28
CA SER A 425 -14.97 -40.26 6.32
C SER A 425 -14.27 -41.62 6.22
N PRO A 426 -12.93 -41.69 6.26
CA PRO A 426 -12.21 -42.96 6.30
C PRO A 426 -12.38 -43.73 7.62
N LYS A 427 -12.81 -43.05 8.70
CA LYS A 427 -12.91 -43.62 10.06
C LYS A 427 -14.34 -43.93 10.49
N LYS A 428 -15.30 -43.09 10.10
CA LYS A 428 -16.72 -43.21 10.47
C LYS A 428 -17.51 -43.74 9.27
N GLN A 429 -18.71 -44.27 9.51
CA GLN A 429 -19.64 -44.58 8.41
C GLN A 429 -20.34 -43.31 7.87
N ASP A 430 -19.84 -42.13 8.22
CA ASP A 430 -20.41 -40.81 7.90
C ASP A 430 -19.48 -40.03 6.95
N PHE A 431 -19.51 -38.69 7.00
CA PHE A 431 -18.76 -37.80 6.12
C PHE A 431 -18.17 -36.62 6.88
N ASP A 432 -17.05 -36.12 6.37
CA ASP A 432 -16.34 -34.95 6.89
C ASP A 432 -16.54 -33.77 5.94
N ILE A 433 -16.74 -32.57 6.50
CA ILE A 433 -17.00 -31.34 5.74
C ILE A 433 -15.80 -30.40 5.86
N PHE A 434 -15.33 -29.91 4.72
CA PHE A 434 -14.27 -28.91 4.65
C PHE A 434 -14.82 -27.63 4.03
N ILE A 435 -14.55 -26.49 4.64
CA ILE A 435 -14.96 -25.18 4.12
C ILE A 435 -13.74 -24.29 3.95
N LEU A 436 -13.63 -23.65 2.79
CA LEU A 436 -12.67 -22.59 2.54
C LEU A 436 -13.25 -21.24 2.97
N THR A 437 -12.53 -20.55 3.84
CA THR A 437 -12.87 -19.18 4.23
C THR A 437 -12.29 -18.16 3.24
N SER A 438 -12.86 -16.96 3.17
CA SER A 438 -12.31 -15.84 2.38
C SER A 438 -10.90 -15.39 2.81
N LEU A 439 -10.45 -15.82 4.00
CA LEU A 439 -9.10 -15.60 4.50
C LEU A 439 -8.09 -16.63 3.98
N GLY A 440 -8.55 -17.73 3.36
CA GLY A 440 -7.71 -18.82 2.87
C GLY A 440 -7.49 -19.95 3.87
N ASP A 441 -8.15 -19.90 5.03
CA ASP A 441 -8.14 -20.98 6.02
C ASP A 441 -9.15 -22.06 5.63
N ILE A 442 -8.84 -23.32 5.93
CA ILE A 442 -9.77 -24.45 5.78
C ILE A 442 -10.28 -24.84 7.16
N LEU A 443 -11.59 -24.82 7.31
CA LEU A 443 -12.28 -25.33 8.49
C LEU A 443 -12.74 -26.77 8.24
N LEU A 444 -12.73 -27.59 9.29
CA LEU A 444 -13.20 -28.96 9.29
C LEU A 444 -14.35 -29.11 10.29
N SER A 445 -15.41 -29.80 9.87
CA SER A 445 -16.44 -30.35 10.75
C SER A 445 -16.52 -31.87 10.58
N GLU A 446 -16.51 -32.57 11.71
CA GLU A 446 -16.58 -34.03 11.81
C GLU A 446 -17.93 -34.52 12.37
N ASP A 447 -18.87 -33.59 12.55
CA ASP A 447 -20.19 -33.75 13.16
C ASP A 447 -21.28 -33.10 12.27
N GLU A 448 -21.13 -33.28 10.96
CA GLU A 448 -22.10 -32.87 9.95
C GLU A 448 -22.45 -31.37 9.93
N GLY A 449 -21.54 -30.52 10.40
CA GLY A 449 -21.61 -29.06 10.34
C GLY A 449 -21.93 -28.38 11.66
N GLU A 450 -22.08 -29.13 12.76
CA GLU A 450 -22.41 -28.58 14.08
C GLU A 450 -21.23 -27.83 14.73
N ASN A 451 -20.04 -28.40 14.71
CA ASN A 451 -18.82 -27.79 15.24
C ASN A 451 -17.71 -27.72 14.19
N TRP A 452 -16.87 -26.68 14.31
CA TRP A 452 -15.82 -26.35 13.34
C TRP A 452 -14.47 -26.15 14.02
N SER A 453 -13.46 -26.88 13.55
CA SER A 453 -12.05 -26.71 13.91
C SER A 453 -11.25 -26.16 12.73
N THR A 454 -10.09 -25.55 12.99
CA THR A 454 -9.22 -25.06 11.90
C THR A 454 -8.29 -26.17 11.44
N ALA A 455 -8.54 -26.70 10.25
CA ALA A 455 -7.75 -27.77 9.65
C ALA A 455 -6.48 -27.26 8.96
N TYR A 456 -6.52 -26.04 8.41
CA TYR A 456 -5.40 -25.44 7.69
C TYR A 456 -5.43 -23.90 7.80
N LYS A 457 -4.26 -23.29 8.02
CA LYS A 457 -4.10 -21.82 7.98
C LYS A 457 -3.35 -21.38 6.72
N GLY A 458 -3.94 -20.48 5.93
CA GLY A 458 -3.46 -20.03 4.62
C GLY A 458 -2.24 -19.09 4.62
N LYS A 459 -1.16 -19.40 5.37
CA LYS A 459 0.00 -18.48 5.56
C LYS A 459 0.82 -18.22 4.28
N ALA A 460 0.82 -19.13 3.30
CA ALA A 460 1.66 -19.06 2.10
C ALA A 460 0.89 -19.22 0.78
N GLY A 461 -0.33 -18.68 0.73
CA GLY A 461 -1.26 -18.81 -0.40
C GLY A 461 -2.40 -19.77 -0.09
N MET A 462 -3.58 -19.47 -0.64
CA MET A 462 -4.81 -20.22 -0.40
C MET A 462 -4.79 -21.57 -1.12
N ILE A 463 -5.51 -22.55 -0.56
CA ILE A 463 -5.85 -23.79 -1.25
C ILE A 463 -7.20 -23.59 -1.93
N LEU A 464 -7.20 -23.72 -3.25
CA LEU A 464 -8.34 -23.40 -4.08
C LEU A 464 -9.18 -24.63 -4.38
N ASP A 465 -8.60 -25.83 -4.39
CA ASP A 465 -9.34 -27.08 -4.59
C ASP A 465 -8.73 -28.24 -3.80
N LEU A 466 -9.58 -29.17 -3.38
CA LEU A 466 -9.25 -30.32 -2.53
C LEU A 466 -9.83 -31.60 -3.13
N ILE A 467 -9.08 -32.69 -3.02
CA ILE A 467 -9.59 -34.05 -3.28
C ILE A 467 -9.12 -35.00 -2.19
N LEU A 468 -9.91 -36.02 -1.91
CA LEU A 468 -9.52 -37.15 -1.08
C LEU A 468 -9.11 -38.34 -1.95
N ILE A 469 -7.90 -38.88 -1.72
CA ILE A 469 -7.39 -40.07 -2.40
C ILE A 469 -7.34 -41.24 -1.39
N SER A 470 -7.87 -42.41 -1.77
CA SER A 470 -7.89 -43.59 -0.90
C SER A 470 -6.47 -44.14 -0.63
N LYS A 471 -6.24 -44.62 0.61
CA LYS A 471 -5.00 -45.30 1.05
C LYS A 471 -4.59 -46.51 0.17
N LYS A 472 -5.50 -47.10 -0.60
CA LYS A 472 -5.26 -48.32 -1.41
C LYS A 472 -4.65 -48.09 -2.79
N THR A 473 -4.68 -46.87 -3.31
CA THR A 473 -3.86 -46.50 -4.47
C THR A 473 -2.47 -46.20 -3.95
N LYS A 474 -1.52 -47.11 -4.16
CA LYS A 474 -0.09 -46.80 -4.01
C LYS A 474 0.17 -45.53 -4.82
N ALA A 475 0.42 -44.42 -4.15
CA ALA A 475 1.15 -43.32 -4.77
C ALA A 475 2.50 -43.90 -5.26
N PRO A 476 3.07 -43.39 -6.37
CA PRO A 476 4.30 -43.94 -6.90
C PRO A 476 5.38 -43.95 -5.83
N GLU A 477 5.87 -45.15 -5.54
CA GLU A 477 6.96 -45.37 -4.60
C GLU A 477 8.18 -44.59 -5.06
N VAL A 478 8.81 -43.88 -4.12
CA VAL A 478 10.13 -43.27 -4.29
C VAL A 478 11.11 -44.42 -4.59
N LEU A 479 11.44 -44.62 -5.85
CA LEU A 479 12.57 -45.47 -6.24
C LEU A 479 13.85 -44.71 -5.90
N THR A 480 14.43 -45.03 -4.75
CA THR A 480 15.81 -44.67 -4.43
C THR A 480 16.72 -45.52 -5.28
N ASP A 481 16.98 -45.11 -6.52
CA ASP A 481 18.08 -45.69 -7.29
C ASP A 481 19.36 -44.96 -6.92
N GLY A 482 20.29 -45.70 -6.33
CA GLY A 482 21.57 -45.18 -5.89
C GLY A 482 22.43 -44.85 -7.10
N THR A 483 22.44 -43.60 -7.53
CA THR A 483 23.64 -42.81 -7.83
C THR A 483 23.26 -41.48 -8.46
N THR A 484 23.95 -40.42 -8.01
CA THR A 484 23.85 -38.99 -8.37
C THR A 484 22.75 -38.20 -7.66
N ALA A 485 23.21 -37.26 -6.82
CA ALA A 485 22.41 -36.37 -6.00
C ALA A 485 21.58 -35.39 -6.84
N PRO A 486 20.27 -35.28 -6.60
CA PRO A 486 19.53 -34.05 -6.87
C PRO A 486 19.51 -33.18 -5.61
N ILE A 487 19.61 -31.88 -5.80
CA ILE A 487 19.43 -30.86 -4.78
C ILE A 487 18.04 -31.07 -4.15
N GLU A 488 18.00 -31.59 -2.91
CA GLU A 488 16.78 -31.69 -2.12
C GLU A 488 16.27 -30.27 -1.82
N GLU A 489 15.25 -29.80 -2.56
CA GLU A 489 14.40 -28.73 -2.05
C GLU A 489 13.81 -29.23 -0.73
N THR A 490 14.17 -28.56 0.36
CA THR A 490 13.84 -28.95 1.73
C THR A 490 12.32 -28.93 1.88
N ILE A 491 11.71 -30.09 2.15
CA ILE A 491 10.26 -30.22 2.30
C ILE A 491 9.84 -29.45 3.56
N GLU A 492 9.23 -28.28 3.39
CA GLU A 492 8.74 -27.45 4.49
C GLU A 492 7.44 -28.03 5.08
N ILE A 493 7.46 -28.27 6.39
CA ILE A 493 6.28 -28.61 7.19
C ILE A 493 5.59 -27.29 7.57
N GLU A 494 4.40 -27.01 7.04
CA GLU A 494 3.74 -25.70 7.24
C GLU A 494 3.14 -25.50 8.66
N ASN A 495 2.99 -26.57 9.45
CA ASN A 495 2.15 -26.57 10.66
C ASN A 495 2.88 -26.74 11.99
N GLN A 496 4.17 -26.45 12.11
CA GLN A 496 4.95 -26.85 13.29
C GLN A 496 4.45 -26.36 14.68
N ASN A 497 3.51 -25.41 14.82
CA ASN A 497 3.15 -24.88 16.16
C ASN A 497 1.68 -24.52 16.48
N GLU A 498 0.68 -24.65 15.59
CA GLU A 498 -0.64 -24.00 15.87
C GLU A 498 -1.92 -24.68 15.33
N ALA A 499 -1.84 -25.82 14.64
CA ALA A 499 -3.04 -26.58 14.29
C ALA A 499 -3.34 -27.58 15.42
N GLU A 500 -4.56 -27.53 15.97
CA GLU A 500 -5.06 -28.63 16.81
C GLU A 500 -4.84 -29.95 16.05
N SER A 501 -4.41 -30.99 16.78
CA SER A 501 -3.89 -32.24 16.23
C SER A 501 -4.68 -32.71 15.01
N LEU A 502 -4.04 -32.63 13.83
CA LEU A 502 -4.61 -33.12 12.58
C LEU A 502 -5.01 -34.59 12.74
N ASN A 503 -6.22 -34.93 12.30
CA ASN A 503 -6.78 -36.28 12.44
C ASN A 503 -6.31 -37.20 11.31
N GLU A 504 -6.02 -38.47 11.60
CA GLU A 504 -5.73 -39.50 10.57
C GLU A 504 -6.88 -39.67 9.53
N GLY A 505 -8.10 -39.19 9.81
CA GLY A 505 -9.22 -39.14 8.84
C GLY A 505 -8.98 -38.20 7.65
N MET A 506 -8.04 -37.26 7.79
CA MET A 506 -7.62 -36.36 6.71
C MET A 506 -6.55 -36.98 5.80
N LEU A 507 -6.07 -38.20 6.11
CA LEU A 507 -4.98 -38.82 5.35
C LEU A 507 -5.36 -39.05 3.89
N GLY A 508 -4.48 -38.62 2.99
CA GLY A 508 -4.70 -38.73 1.54
C GLY A 508 -5.42 -37.53 0.94
N LEU A 509 -5.77 -36.50 1.72
CA LEU A 509 -6.19 -35.22 1.15
C LEU A 509 -5.05 -34.57 0.38
N VAL A 510 -5.32 -34.19 -0.87
CA VAL A 510 -4.42 -33.42 -1.72
C VAL A 510 -5.09 -32.11 -2.05
N GLY A 511 -4.36 -31.01 -1.83
CA GLY A 511 -4.81 -29.67 -2.12
C GLY A 511 -3.93 -28.97 -3.13
N VAL A 512 -4.56 -28.22 -4.02
CA VAL A 512 -3.87 -27.33 -4.96
C VAL A 512 -4.33 -25.90 -4.76
N GLY A 513 -3.46 -24.95 -5.06
CA GLY A 513 -3.84 -23.56 -4.85
C GLY A 513 -2.87 -22.55 -5.42
N GLU A 514 -2.78 -21.42 -4.72
CA GLU A 514 -2.11 -20.26 -5.23
C GLU A 514 -0.58 -20.46 -5.39
N PHE A 515 0.04 -19.85 -6.41
CA PHE A 515 1.48 -19.90 -6.62
C PHE A 515 2.00 -21.32 -6.88
N ASN A 516 1.30 -22.08 -7.75
CA ASN A 516 1.56 -23.50 -8.03
C ASN A 516 1.66 -24.36 -6.76
N LYS A 517 0.91 -24.02 -5.71
CA LYS A 517 0.98 -24.71 -4.44
C LYS A 517 0.34 -26.09 -4.54
N ILE A 518 1.07 -27.10 -4.09
CA ILE A 518 0.57 -28.47 -3.91
C ILE A 518 0.91 -28.91 -2.49
N ILE A 519 -0.11 -29.32 -1.75
CA ILE A 519 0.02 -29.85 -0.39
C ILE A 519 -0.69 -31.20 -0.29
N ARG A 520 -0.22 -32.03 0.63
CA ARG A 520 -0.88 -33.29 0.96
C ARG A 520 -0.83 -33.55 2.46
N VAL A 521 -1.87 -34.21 2.96
CA VAL A 521 -1.92 -34.72 4.32
C VAL A 521 -1.33 -36.13 4.37
N GLU A 522 -0.24 -36.29 5.12
CA GLU A 522 0.46 -37.55 5.34
C GLU A 522 0.94 -37.66 6.80
N ASP A 523 1.31 -38.87 7.24
CA ASP A 523 1.91 -39.07 8.56
C ASP A 523 3.42 -38.78 8.51
N ASP A 524 3.92 -38.04 9.51
CA ASP A 524 5.35 -37.86 9.73
C ASP A 524 5.99 -39.18 10.23
N SER A 525 7.32 -39.23 10.22
CA SER A 525 8.19 -40.27 10.80
C SER A 525 7.82 -40.70 12.24
N LYS A 526 7.07 -39.87 12.98
CA LYS A 526 6.56 -40.14 14.33
C LYS A 526 5.09 -40.58 14.38
N GLY A 527 4.44 -40.80 13.23
CA GLY A 527 3.03 -41.19 13.13
C GLY A 527 2.03 -40.05 13.40
N GLN A 528 2.47 -38.80 13.32
CA GLN A 528 1.58 -37.64 13.45
C GLN A 528 1.15 -37.15 12.07
N THR A 529 -0.14 -36.97 11.86
CA THR A 529 -0.68 -36.44 10.61
C THR A 529 -0.28 -34.97 10.44
N ILE A 530 0.31 -34.61 9.30
CA ILE A 530 0.80 -33.25 9.00
C ILE A 530 0.42 -32.83 7.57
N TRP A 531 0.26 -31.51 7.37
CA TRP A 531 0.26 -30.93 6.03
C TRP A 531 1.69 -30.80 5.54
N LYS A 532 2.02 -31.54 4.49
CA LYS A 532 3.32 -31.50 3.83
C LYS A 532 3.18 -30.74 2.52
N LYS A 533 3.98 -29.68 2.38
CA LYS A 533 4.05 -28.91 1.13
C LYS A 533 5.07 -29.54 0.20
N TYR A 534 4.64 -29.82 -1.02
CA TYR A 534 5.46 -30.49 -2.03
C TYR A 534 5.99 -29.49 -3.06
N GLN A 535 5.16 -28.54 -3.49
CA GLN A 535 5.50 -27.59 -4.53
C GLN A 535 4.90 -26.21 -4.24
N GLY A 536 5.56 -25.19 -4.80
CA GLY A 536 5.02 -23.83 -4.88
C GLY A 536 4.82 -23.13 -3.54
N GLY A 537 3.82 -22.25 -3.52
CA GLY A 537 3.52 -21.36 -2.41
C GLY A 537 4.24 -20.01 -2.50
N LYS A 538 3.75 -19.03 -1.74
CA LYS A 538 4.29 -17.67 -1.74
C LYS A 538 5.68 -17.64 -1.11
N ARG A 539 6.72 -17.49 -1.95
CA ARG A 539 8.10 -17.33 -1.49
C ARG A 539 8.36 -15.88 -1.05
N PHE A 540 9.05 -15.70 0.08
CA PHE A 540 9.41 -14.36 0.60
C PHE A 540 10.31 -13.61 -0.39
N PHE A 541 11.33 -14.26 -0.96
CA PHE A 541 12.25 -13.67 -1.95
C PHE A 541 11.87 -13.95 -3.41
N SER A 542 10.59 -13.83 -3.77
CA SER A 542 10.18 -13.87 -5.18
C SER A 542 10.14 -12.45 -5.79
N LEU A 543 10.31 -12.35 -7.12
CA LEU A 543 10.13 -11.08 -7.84
C LEU A 543 8.77 -10.45 -7.57
N TYR A 544 7.73 -11.29 -7.48
CA TYR A 544 6.38 -10.89 -7.08
C TYR A 544 6.38 -10.20 -5.70
N SER A 545 6.94 -10.84 -4.67
CA SER A 545 7.02 -10.29 -3.32
C SER A 545 7.84 -9.00 -3.26
N ILE A 546 8.94 -8.92 -4.03
CA ILE A 546 9.78 -7.72 -4.12
C ILE A 546 8.98 -6.57 -4.73
N PHE A 547 8.27 -6.78 -5.84
CA PHE A 547 7.45 -5.74 -6.46
C PHE A 547 6.28 -5.30 -5.58
N GLN A 548 5.63 -6.23 -4.89
CA GLN A 548 4.57 -5.92 -3.92
C GLN A 548 5.05 -5.02 -2.77
N ILE A 549 6.33 -5.09 -2.39
CA ILE A 549 6.91 -4.21 -1.37
C ILE A 549 7.44 -2.91 -2.01
N LEU A 550 8.19 -3.01 -3.11
CA LEU A 550 8.91 -1.89 -3.71
C LEU A 550 7.98 -0.88 -4.38
N LEU A 551 6.92 -1.32 -5.08
CA LEU A 551 6.04 -0.42 -5.83
C LEU A 551 5.24 0.52 -4.91
N PRO A 552 4.60 0.05 -3.81
CA PRO A 552 3.98 0.96 -2.84
C PRO A 552 4.98 1.92 -2.19
N LEU A 553 6.20 1.47 -1.90
CA LEU A 553 7.26 2.33 -1.35
C LEU A 553 7.67 3.44 -2.33
N LEU A 554 7.84 3.09 -3.61
CA LEU A 554 8.11 4.05 -4.67
C LEU A 554 6.96 5.03 -4.87
N ALA A 555 5.71 4.56 -4.81
CA ALA A 555 4.52 5.39 -4.90
C ALA A 555 4.43 6.38 -3.72
N LEU A 556 4.67 5.91 -2.49
CA LEU A 556 4.69 6.75 -1.29
C LEU A 556 5.82 7.79 -1.36
N TRP A 557 7.00 7.36 -1.81
CA TRP A 557 8.14 8.25 -2.02
C TRP A 557 7.85 9.32 -3.08
N LEU A 558 7.25 8.94 -4.21
CA LEU A 558 6.86 9.87 -5.28
C LEU A 558 5.79 10.85 -4.80
N PHE A 559 4.82 10.38 -4.01
CA PHE A 559 3.77 11.20 -3.42
C PHE A 559 4.35 12.31 -2.53
N PHE A 560 5.24 11.98 -1.59
CA PHE A 560 5.88 12.99 -0.75
C PHE A 560 6.86 13.87 -1.52
N LEU A 561 7.52 13.34 -2.55
CA LEU A 561 8.35 14.14 -3.45
C LEU A 561 7.52 15.24 -4.12
N LEU A 562 6.33 14.91 -4.63
CA LEU A 562 5.42 15.88 -5.23
C LEU A 562 4.92 16.90 -4.21
N ILE A 563 4.55 16.47 -3.00
CA ILE A 563 4.12 17.37 -1.92
C ILE A 563 5.23 18.38 -1.59
N PHE A 564 6.46 17.91 -1.33
CA PHE A 564 7.57 18.77 -0.93
C PHE A 564 8.14 19.59 -2.08
N ASN A 565 7.88 19.22 -3.33
CA ASN A 565 8.30 20.01 -4.49
C ASN A 565 7.26 21.08 -4.86
N ILE A 566 5.96 20.74 -4.82
CA ILE A 566 4.91 21.57 -5.41
C ILE A 566 4.17 22.43 -4.39
N ILE A 567 3.98 21.97 -3.15
CA ILE A 567 3.23 22.77 -2.15
C ILE A 567 3.99 24.01 -1.69
N PRO A 568 5.31 23.95 -1.37
CA PRO A 568 6.05 25.15 -1.01
C PRO A 568 6.01 26.17 -2.15
N ASN A 569 5.80 27.45 -1.83
CA ASN A 569 5.83 28.52 -2.83
C ASN A 569 7.27 28.97 -3.14
N THR A 570 8.17 28.00 -3.37
CA THR A 570 9.58 28.21 -3.71
C THR A 570 10.09 27.10 -4.63
N LYS A 571 11.17 27.37 -5.37
CA LYS A 571 11.80 26.36 -6.24
C LYS A 571 12.64 25.39 -5.41
N VAL A 572 12.03 24.30 -4.97
CA VAL A 572 12.74 23.25 -4.22
C VAL A 572 13.54 22.36 -5.18
N PRO A 573 14.86 22.18 -4.99
CA PRO A 573 15.64 21.28 -5.83
C PRO A 573 15.21 19.83 -5.59
N ILE A 574 15.02 19.07 -6.68
CA ILE A 574 14.51 17.69 -6.64
C ILE A 574 15.37 16.79 -5.72
N LYS A 575 16.69 17.03 -5.67
CA LYS A 575 17.60 16.28 -4.78
C LYS A 575 17.25 16.46 -3.30
N ALA A 576 16.85 17.66 -2.87
CA ALA A 576 16.47 17.91 -1.48
C ALA A 576 15.10 17.31 -1.16
N SER A 577 14.10 17.53 -2.01
CA SER A 577 12.75 16.98 -1.82
C SER A 577 12.73 15.45 -1.88
N SER A 578 13.57 14.84 -2.72
CA SER A 578 13.78 13.39 -2.79
C SER A 578 14.28 12.80 -1.47
N ILE A 579 15.23 13.45 -0.80
CA ILE A 579 15.78 12.97 0.47
C ILE A 579 14.76 13.17 1.59
N GLY A 580 14.11 14.33 1.65
CA GLY A 580 13.02 14.57 2.60
C GLY A 580 11.89 13.56 2.45
N ALA A 581 11.44 13.29 1.21
CA ALA A 581 10.42 12.29 0.92
C ALA A 581 10.82 10.88 1.34
N ALA A 582 12.08 10.48 1.14
CA ALA A 582 12.59 9.18 1.59
C ALA A 582 12.58 9.07 3.12
N VAL A 583 13.03 10.12 3.82
CA VAL A 583 13.00 10.16 5.29
C VAL A 583 11.57 10.09 5.82
N THR A 584 10.64 10.86 5.26
CA THR A 584 9.21 10.81 5.61
C THR A 584 8.63 9.43 5.39
N GLY A 585 8.86 8.83 4.22
CA GLY A 585 8.36 7.49 3.89
C GLY A 585 8.86 6.44 4.89
N ILE A 586 10.16 6.42 5.19
CA ILE A 586 10.76 5.48 6.15
C ILE A 586 10.15 5.64 7.54
N ILE A 587 10.06 6.87 8.05
CA ILE A 587 9.48 7.15 9.38
C ILE A 587 8.02 6.74 9.41
N LEU A 588 7.26 7.00 8.34
CA LEU A 588 5.85 6.64 8.24
C LEU A 588 5.64 5.11 8.27
N ILE A 589 6.50 4.34 7.58
CA ILE A 589 6.44 2.87 7.59
C ILE A 589 6.72 2.33 8.99
N ILE A 590 7.76 2.84 9.64
CA ILE A 590 8.11 2.45 11.02
C ILE A 590 6.96 2.80 11.97
N PHE A 591 6.36 3.98 11.80
CA PHE A 591 5.20 4.42 12.56
C PHE A 591 4.01 3.48 12.38
N PHE A 592 3.59 3.19 11.15
CA PHE A 592 2.46 2.29 10.91
C PHE A 592 2.74 0.87 11.41
N TRP A 593 3.95 0.36 11.19
CA TRP A 593 4.34 -0.96 11.68
C TRP A 593 4.27 -1.04 13.21
N GLY A 594 4.81 -0.04 13.93
CA GLY A 594 4.73 0.02 15.39
C GLY A 594 3.32 0.30 15.92
N PHE A 595 2.57 1.19 15.26
CA PHE A 595 1.21 1.55 15.65
C PHE A 595 0.25 0.37 15.52
N ILE A 596 0.33 -0.40 14.43
CA ILE A 596 -0.52 -1.57 14.23
C ILE A 596 -0.06 -2.74 15.10
N ASN A 597 1.22 -3.14 15.01
CA ASN A 597 1.67 -4.40 15.61
C ASN A 597 1.95 -4.34 17.11
N ILE A 598 2.25 -3.16 17.65
CA ILE A 598 2.55 -3.01 19.08
C ILE A 598 1.37 -2.37 19.81
N TYR A 599 0.88 -1.24 19.31
CA TYR A 599 -0.13 -0.47 20.02
C TYR A 599 -1.55 -1.04 19.84
N LEU A 600 -2.02 -1.22 18.59
CA LEU A 600 -3.38 -1.71 18.34
C LEU A 600 -3.61 -3.15 18.80
N THR A 601 -2.67 -4.07 18.57
CA THR A 601 -2.76 -5.46 19.04
C THR A 601 -2.88 -5.54 20.56
N SER A 602 -1.98 -4.88 21.29
CA SER A 602 -2.00 -4.81 22.75
C SER A 602 -3.29 -4.19 23.30
N PHE A 603 -3.81 -3.17 22.61
CA PHE A 603 -5.05 -2.49 22.99
C PHE A 603 -6.30 -3.34 22.70
N THR A 604 -6.29 -4.11 21.61
CA THR A 604 -7.42 -4.93 21.18
C THR A 604 -7.58 -6.17 22.05
N GLU A 605 -6.49 -6.83 22.43
CA GLU A 605 -6.55 -8.04 23.26
C GLU A 605 -7.01 -7.79 24.71
N LYS A 606 -6.69 -6.63 25.29
CA LYS A 606 -6.90 -6.37 26.73
C LYS A 606 -8.05 -5.42 27.06
N THR A 607 -8.38 -4.48 26.17
CA THR A 607 -9.24 -3.32 26.53
C THR A 607 -10.44 -3.10 25.60
N MET A 608 -10.46 -3.67 24.40
CA MET A 608 -11.57 -3.49 23.46
C MET A 608 -12.90 -4.09 23.93
N LEU A 609 -12.91 -4.99 24.92
CA LEU A 609 -14.14 -5.62 25.39
C LEU A 609 -15.11 -4.64 26.09
N VAL A 610 -14.60 -3.50 26.60
CA VAL A 610 -15.39 -2.49 27.33
C VAL A 610 -15.53 -1.15 26.57
N TYR A 611 -14.57 -0.79 25.71
CA TYR A 611 -14.51 0.53 25.05
C TYR A 611 -14.65 0.51 23.51
N LYS A 612 -15.27 -0.55 22.94
CA LYS A 612 -15.30 -0.86 21.48
C LYS A 612 -15.34 0.35 20.53
N ALA A 613 -16.33 1.23 20.64
CA ALA A 613 -16.48 2.37 19.74
C ALA A 613 -15.78 3.65 20.22
N LEU A 614 -15.74 3.89 21.53
CA LEU A 614 -15.21 5.15 22.09
C LEU A 614 -13.69 5.26 21.94
N ALA A 615 -12.97 4.13 21.98
CA ALA A 615 -11.53 4.11 21.82
C ALA A 615 -11.05 4.49 20.40
N ALA A 616 -11.91 4.35 19.38
CA ALA A 616 -11.54 4.66 18.00
C ALA A 616 -11.20 6.16 17.82
N ILE A 617 -11.89 7.06 18.54
CA ILE A 617 -11.70 8.51 18.38
C ILE A 617 -10.31 8.96 18.86
N PRO A 618 -9.86 8.67 20.10
CA PRO A 618 -8.51 9.04 20.54
C PRO A 618 -7.40 8.40 19.70
N ILE A 619 -7.60 7.14 19.27
CA ILE A 619 -6.65 6.39 18.44
C ILE A 619 -6.48 7.06 17.07
N ALA A 620 -7.60 7.40 16.43
CA ALA A 620 -7.59 8.11 15.15
C ALA A 620 -6.94 9.50 15.28
N LEU A 621 -7.25 10.23 16.35
CA LEU A 621 -6.68 11.55 16.61
C LEU A 621 -5.16 11.49 16.79
N LEU A 622 -4.67 10.50 17.56
CA LEU A 622 -3.23 10.29 17.75
C LEU A 622 -2.53 9.88 16.46
N ALA A 623 -3.16 9.05 15.63
CA ALA A 623 -2.63 8.67 14.32
C ALA A 623 -2.51 9.87 13.38
N ILE A 624 -3.59 10.65 13.22
CA ILE A 624 -3.62 11.83 12.35
C ILE A 624 -2.61 12.88 12.82
N TYR A 625 -2.50 13.10 14.14
CA TYR A 625 -1.51 14.01 14.71
C TYR A 625 -0.08 13.54 14.43
N SER A 626 0.21 12.26 14.65
CA SER A 626 1.54 11.70 14.40
C SER A 626 1.93 11.79 12.92
N ILE A 627 1.01 11.46 12.00
CA ILE A 627 1.23 11.60 10.55
C ILE A 627 1.52 13.05 10.18
N SER A 628 0.79 14.01 10.77
CA SER A 628 1.02 15.44 10.57
C SER A 628 2.43 15.85 10.98
N LEU A 629 2.90 15.39 12.14
CA LEU A 629 4.27 15.66 12.60
C LEU A 629 5.33 15.05 11.68
N ILE A 630 5.12 13.82 11.20
CA ILE A 630 6.05 13.13 10.30
C ILE A 630 6.19 13.90 8.97
N ILE A 631 5.08 14.42 8.43
CA ILE A 631 5.07 15.23 7.21
C ILE A 631 5.84 16.54 7.44
N LEU A 632 5.56 17.24 8.54
CA LEU A 632 6.25 18.50 8.89
C LEU A 632 7.75 18.29 9.12
N TYR A 633 8.14 17.17 9.74
CA TYR A 633 9.56 16.84 9.93
C TYR A 633 10.27 16.58 8.59
N GLY A 634 9.62 15.86 7.67
CA GLY A 634 10.13 15.69 6.30
C GLY A 634 10.31 17.00 5.54
N ALA A 635 9.37 17.91 5.74
CA ALA A 635 9.42 19.25 5.18
C ALA A 635 10.60 20.06 5.75
N GLU A 636 10.87 19.98 7.06
CA GLU A 636 12.04 20.57 7.71
C GLU A 636 13.37 20.02 7.19
N VAL A 637 13.47 18.70 7.01
CA VAL A 637 14.64 18.05 6.39
C VAL A 637 14.85 18.60 4.97
N THR A 638 13.77 18.73 4.20
CA THR A 638 13.82 19.28 2.83
C THR A 638 14.30 20.73 2.82
N ALA A 639 13.74 21.58 3.69
CA ALA A 639 14.11 22.99 3.80
C ALA A 639 15.57 23.17 4.24
N THR A 640 16.03 22.34 5.18
CA THR A 640 17.42 22.33 5.66
C THR A 640 18.40 21.95 4.55
N LEU A 641 18.05 20.97 3.71
CA LEU A 641 18.84 20.56 2.55
C LEU A 641 18.78 21.57 1.40
N GLN A 642 17.69 22.32 1.25
CA GLN A 642 17.57 23.36 0.24
C GLN A 642 18.44 24.58 0.54
N PHE A 643 18.59 24.94 1.83
CA PHE A 643 19.44 26.06 2.25
C PHE A 643 20.56 25.63 3.22
N PRO A 644 21.55 24.83 2.75
CA PRO A 644 22.68 24.38 3.58
C PRO A 644 23.43 25.54 4.23
N ASP A 645 23.61 26.64 3.52
CA ASP A 645 24.37 27.79 4.04
C ASP A 645 23.62 28.55 5.14
N ARG A 646 22.28 28.46 5.15
CA ARG A 646 21.44 29.08 6.18
C ARG A 646 21.38 28.22 7.44
N TYR A 647 21.42 26.91 7.31
CA TYR A 647 21.06 25.98 8.39
C TYR A 647 22.18 25.00 8.82
N LEU A 648 23.17 24.69 7.97
CA LEU A 648 24.22 23.70 8.24
C LEU A 648 25.60 24.32 8.53
N LEU A 649 25.85 25.57 8.13
CA LEU A 649 27.10 26.27 8.47
C LEU A 649 27.17 26.56 9.99
N PRO A 650 28.37 26.57 10.60
CA PRO A 650 28.55 26.86 12.01
C PRO A 650 28.36 28.36 12.26
N LYS A 651 27.10 28.80 12.28
CA LYS A 651 26.68 29.94 13.07
C LYS A 651 26.19 29.41 14.41
N HIS A 652 26.44 30.17 15.48
CA HIS A 652 26.23 29.77 16.86
C HIS A 652 24.94 28.97 17.09
N PRO A 653 24.95 27.95 17.95
CA PRO A 653 23.91 26.92 17.90
C PRO A 653 22.54 27.37 18.43
N PHE A 654 22.34 28.56 19.01
CA PHE A 654 21.06 28.90 19.65
C PHE A 654 20.59 30.37 19.59
N ASP A 655 21.29 31.31 18.95
CA ASP A 655 20.87 32.72 18.98
C ASP A 655 19.98 33.12 17.80
N ASP A 656 18.97 33.92 18.12
CA ASP A 656 17.92 34.39 17.22
C ASP A 656 18.46 35.16 16.02
N ILE A 657 17.72 35.01 14.91
CA ILE A 657 17.89 35.78 13.67
C ILE A 657 17.74 37.29 13.93
N ASP A 658 17.13 37.67 15.07
CA ASP A 658 16.96 39.05 15.52
C ASP A 658 18.20 39.64 16.22
N SER A 659 19.23 38.83 16.52
CA SER A 659 20.49 39.29 17.15
C SER A 659 21.44 40.05 16.21
N ASN A 660 21.08 40.22 14.92
CA ASN A 660 21.93 40.97 13.98
C ASN A 660 22.10 42.43 14.40
N LEU A 661 21.16 43.02 15.16
CA LEU A 661 21.28 44.39 15.67
C LEU A 661 22.28 44.55 16.83
N SER A 662 22.38 43.58 17.74
CA SER A 662 23.15 43.74 18.99
C SER A 662 24.67 43.62 18.80
N TYR A 663 25.12 43.02 17.70
CA TYR A 663 26.54 42.71 17.45
C TYR A 663 27.11 43.38 16.19
N GLU A 664 26.36 44.28 15.55
CA GLU A 664 26.77 44.93 14.30
C GLU A 664 28.08 45.72 14.48
N PHE A 665 28.14 46.59 15.50
CA PHE A 665 29.32 47.38 15.82
C PHE A 665 30.52 46.50 16.21
N TYR A 666 30.29 45.45 17.00
CA TYR A 666 31.32 44.49 17.40
C TYR A 666 31.92 43.74 16.20
N LYS A 667 31.08 43.24 15.28
CA LYS A 667 31.52 42.56 14.05
C LYS A 667 32.31 43.52 13.14
N THR A 668 31.88 44.77 13.06
CA THR A 668 32.57 45.81 12.29
C THR A 668 33.98 46.06 12.81
N ILE A 669 34.14 46.17 14.14
CA ILE A 669 35.45 46.26 14.80
C ILE A 669 36.29 45.00 14.51
N GLN A 670 35.71 43.81 14.60
CA GLN A 670 36.45 42.57 14.31
C GLN A 670 36.93 42.46 12.85
N VAL A 671 36.11 42.88 11.89
CA VAL A 671 36.50 42.93 10.46
C VAL A 671 37.69 43.85 10.27
N LEU A 672 37.64 45.05 10.85
CA LEU A 672 38.77 46.00 10.84
C LEU A 672 40.00 45.40 11.54
N ALA A 673 39.86 44.89 12.76
CA ALA A 673 40.96 44.32 13.54
C ALA A 673 41.69 43.20 12.81
N LEU A 674 40.96 42.25 12.21
CA LEU A 674 41.56 41.19 11.41
C LEU A 674 42.21 41.69 10.12
N THR A 675 41.66 42.73 9.51
CA THR A 675 42.25 43.35 8.31
C THR A 675 43.61 43.97 8.65
N TYR A 676 43.68 44.74 9.73
CA TYR A 676 44.93 45.35 10.21
C TYR A 676 45.92 44.32 10.76
N ASP A 677 45.46 43.31 11.50
CA ASP A 677 46.32 42.24 12.04
C ASP A 677 46.95 41.42 10.91
N HIS A 678 46.16 41.07 9.88
CA HIS A 678 46.65 40.32 8.73
C HIS A 678 47.67 41.14 7.93
N GLN A 679 47.43 42.43 7.73
CA GLN A 679 48.38 43.32 7.07
C GLN A 679 49.67 43.48 7.89
N SER A 680 49.55 43.68 9.21
CA SER A 680 50.71 43.90 10.09
C SER A 680 51.58 42.65 10.26
N LYS A 681 50.99 41.44 10.30
CA LYS A 681 51.74 40.19 10.51
C LYS A 681 52.27 39.57 9.23
N LYS A 682 51.57 39.71 8.11
CA LYS A 682 51.90 39.02 6.85
C LYS A 682 52.31 39.95 5.71
N GLY A 683 52.13 41.26 5.84
CA GLY A 683 52.44 42.23 4.78
C GLY A 683 51.52 42.14 3.55
N GLU A 684 50.44 41.37 3.62
CA GLU A 684 49.51 41.12 2.51
C GLU A 684 48.08 41.56 2.85
N LEU A 685 47.38 42.07 1.83
CA LEU A 685 45.96 42.41 1.91
C LEU A 685 45.10 41.15 2.08
N ILE A 686 44.16 41.19 3.02
CA ILE A 686 43.29 40.06 3.32
C ILE A 686 42.24 39.89 2.22
N LYS A 687 42.01 38.63 1.79
CA LYS A 687 40.94 38.30 0.84
C LYS A 687 39.60 38.24 1.57
N LYS A 688 38.52 38.68 0.92
CA LYS A 688 37.14 38.54 1.43
C LYS A 688 36.80 37.10 1.86
N SER A 689 37.31 36.10 1.14
CA SER A 689 37.11 34.68 1.48
C SER A 689 37.81 34.24 2.77
N VAL A 690 38.91 34.88 3.15
CA VAL A 690 39.64 34.61 4.40
C VAL A 690 38.90 35.24 5.58
N LEU A 691 38.49 36.52 5.47
CA LEU A 691 37.65 37.18 6.49
C LEU A 691 36.36 36.40 6.74
N ARG A 692 35.70 35.96 5.67
CA ARG A 692 34.49 35.13 5.76
C ARG A 692 34.73 33.84 6.56
N LYS A 693 35.86 33.17 6.32
CA LYS A 693 36.21 31.93 7.04
C LYS A 693 36.56 32.19 8.50
N SER A 694 37.31 33.26 8.78
CA SER A 694 37.76 33.61 10.13
C SER A 694 36.64 34.12 11.03
N LEU A 695 35.68 34.87 10.48
CA LEU A 695 34.60 35.51 11.25
C LEU A 695 33.28 34.73 11.25
N LEU A 696 33.12 33.72 10.38
CA LEU A 696 31.89 32.93 10.27
C LEU A 696 30.62 33.76 9.98
N ILE A 697 30.77 34.90 9.30
CA ILE A 697 29.68 35.81 8.88
C ILE A 697 29.18 35.39 7.49
N PRO A 698 27.85 35.42 7.20
CA PRO A 698 27.35 35.07 5.87
C PRO A 698 27.75 36.13 4.85
N GLU A 699 27.77 35.76 3.57
CA GLU A 699 28.32 36.63 2.53
C GLU A 699 27.56 37.95 2.37
N LYS A 700 26.23 37.93 2.54
CA LYS A 700 25.40 39.14 2.48
C LYS A 700 25.79 40.13 3.58
N ASP A 701 25.76 39.70 4.85
CA ASP A 701 26.09 40.55 6.00
C ASP A 701 27.55 41.03 5.96
N LEU A 702 28.50 40.18 5.53
CA LEU A 702 29.90 40.59 5.37
C LEU A 702 30.04 41.64 4.25
N SER A 703 29.28 41.52 3.17
CA SER A 703 29.29 42.53 2.11
C SER A 703 28.75 43.85 2.62
N GLU A 704 27.62 43.83 3.35
CA GLU A 704 27.03 45.03 3.94
C GLU A 704 27.96 45.74 4.93
N ILE A 705 28.68 44.98 5.78
CA ILE A 705 29.68 45.55 6.70
C ILE A 705 30.86 46.16 5.91
N LEU A 706 31.34 45.47 4.87
CA LEU A 706 32.45 45.98 4.04
C LEU A 706 32.05 47.22 3.26
N ASP A 707 30.81 47.29 2.75
CA ASP A 707 30.28 48.46 2.06
C ASP A 707 30.19 49.65 3.03
N LYS A 708 29.65 49.45 4.25
CA LYS A 708 29.62 50.49 5.30
C LYS A 708 31.02 50.99 5.69
N LEU A 709 32.00 50.08 5.78
CA LEU A 709 33.39 50.45 6.08
C LEU A 709 34.08 51.17 4.92
N ALA A 710 33.72 50.85 3.68
CA ALA A 710 34.21 51.53 2.48
C ALA A 710 33.60 52.94 2.37
N ASP A 711 32.30 53.07 2.60
CA ASP A 711 31.59 54.36 2.64
C ASP A 711 32.14 55.29 3.73
N ALA A 712 32.49 54.73 4.90
CA ALA A 712 33.16 55.44 5.98
C ALA A 712 34.64 55.79 5.68
N LYS A 713 35.16 55.43 4.50
CA LYS A 713 36.56 55.63 4.07
C LYS A 713 37.60 55.05 5.03
N LEU A 714 37.29 53.90 5.62
CA LEU A 714 38.20 53.16 6.50
C LEU A 714 38.93 52.05 5.77
N ILE A 715 38.26 51.45 4.78
CA ILE A 715 38.82 50.41 3.91
C ILE A 715 38.53 50.72 2.43
N GLU A 716 39.28 50.10 1.54
CA GLU A 716 39.05 50.08 0.10
C GLU A 716 39.15 48.63 -0.39
N ILE A 717 38.27 48.26 -1.33
CA ILE A 717 38.23 46.91 -1.89
C ILE A 717 38.86 46.97 -3.29
N THR A 718 39.96 46.24 -3.49
CA THR A 718 40.64 46.18 -4.78
C THR A 718 39.84 45.36 -5.80
N GLU A 719 40.16 45.50 -7.10
CA GLU A 719 39.53 44.72 -8.19
C GLU A 719 39.61 43.20 -7.96
N ASP A 720 40.69 42.74 -7.31
CA ASP A 720 40.92 41.35 -6.90
C ASP A 720 40.17 40.91 -5.62
N LYS A 721 39.23 41.73 -5.12
CA LYS A 721 38.47 41.50 -3.87
C LYS A 721 39.33 41.34 -2.62
N ARG A 722 40.47 42.06 -2.58
CA ARG A 722 41.28 42.20 -1.35
C ARG A 722 40.94 43.51 -0.66
N ILE A 723 41.07 43.53 0.65
CA ILE A 723 40.66 44.68 1.47
C ILE A 723 41.91 45.37 1.98
N ALA A 724 42.01 46.67 1.67
CA ALA A 724 43.10 47.55 2.06
C ALA A 724 42.60 48.58 3.07
N PRO A 725 43.27 48.77 4.23
CA PRO A 725 42.96 49.88 5.11
C PRO A 725 43.44 51.20 4.51
N VAL A 726 42.60 52.23 4.61
CA VAL A 726 42.85 53.57 4.01
C VAL A 726 43.48 54.53 5.03
N LYS A 727 43.23 54.32 6.32
CA LYS A 727 43.78 55.15 7.42
C LYS A 727 44.80 54.38 8.25
N LEU A 728 45.67 55.10 8.95
CA LEU A 728 46.52 54.50 9.98
C LEU A 728 45.67 54.07 11.17
N LYS A 729 46.05 52.97 11.84
CA LYS A 729 45.31 52.45 13.01
C LYS A 729 45.20 53.47 14.15
N GLU A 730 46.15 54.40 14.25
CA GLU A 730 46.17 55.52 15.20
C GLU A 730 45.16 56.63 14.87
N GLN A 731 44.64 56.67 13.64
CA GLN A 731 43.70 57.69 13.16
C GLN A 731 42.24 57.23 13.19
N ILE A 732 41.97 56.01 13.70
CA ILE A 732 40.62 55.48 13.80
C ILE A 732 40.02 55.86 15.14
N ASP A 733 39.08 56.80 15.10
CA ASP A 733 38.24 57.14 16.25
C ASP A 733 37.03 56.19 16.31
N LEU A 734 36.89 55.49 17.44
CA LEU A 734 35.80 54.54 17.69
C LEU A 734 34.43 55.21 17.74
N VAL A 735 34.35 56.49 18.12
CA VAL A 735 33.09 57.24 18.08
C VAL A 735 32.67 57.47 16.63
N SER A 736 33.59 57.96 15.79
CA SER A 736 33.34 58.11 14.35
C SER A 736 33.01 56.79 13.65
N LEU A 737 33.61 55.67 14.11
CA LEU A 737 33.28 54.34 13.61
C LEU A 737 31.84 53.97 13.98
N TYR A 738 31.44 54.16 15.23
CA TYR A 738 30.09 53.86 15.71
C TYR A 738 29.03 54.65 14.94
N GLU A 739 29.22 55.97 14.79
CA GLU A 739 28.24 56.83 14.13
C GLU A 739 28.07 56.57 12.63
N ASN A 740 29.15 56.15 11.94
CA ASN A 740 29.13 55.92 10.50
C ASN A 740 28.76 54.49 10.09
N THR A 741 28.92 53.51 10.99
CA THR A 741 28.74 52.09 10.66
C THR A 741 27.61 51.39 11.41
N SER A 742 27.19 51.90 12.58
CA SER A 742 26.07 51.32 13.33
C SER A 742 24.74 51.79 12.73
N SER A 743 23.87 50.84 12.37
CA SER A 743 22.49 51.15 11.97
C SER A 743 21.59 51.47 13.17
N PHE A 744 22.01 51.08 14.38
CA PHE A 744 21.28 51.25 15.62
C PHE A 744 21.73 52.51 16.38
N LYS A 745 20.77 53.39 16.66
CA LYS A 745 20.88 54.53 17.59
C LYS A 745 19.87 54.30 18.72
N LEU A 746 20.24 54.61 19.96
CA LEU A 746 19.39 54.35 21.13
C LEU A 746 18.19 55.31 21.20
N GLY A 747 18.31 56.50 20.60
CA GLY A 747 17.22 57.48 20.49
C GLY A 747 16.14 57.14 19.45
N ALA A 748 14.96 57.74 19.59
CA ALA A 748 13.87 57.64 18.63
C ALA A 748 14.19 58.40 17.31
N PRO A 749 13.69 57.93 16.15
CA PRO A 749 13.77 58.68 14.90
C PRO A 749 13.23 60.09 15.05
N LYS A 750 13.74 61.05 14.26
CA LYS A 750 13.36 62.47 14.36
C LYS A 750 11.85 62.69 14.25
N GLU A 751 11.13 61.85 13.51
CA GLU A 751 9.67 61.94 13.38
C GLU A 751 8.90 61.47 14.63
N LEU A 752 9.49 60.60 15.45
CA LEU A 752 8.86 59.96 16.62
C LEU A 752 9.42 60.45 17.97
N ALA A 753 10.46 61.27 17.95
CA ALA A 753 11.11 61.83 19.15
C ALA A 753 10.15 62.63 20.06
N GLY A 754 9.05 63.16 19.50
CA GLY A 754 8.02 63.90 20.25
C GLY A 754 6.94 63.04 20.93
N VAL A 755 6.86 61.73 20.64
CA VAL A 755 5.77 60.87 21.13
C VAL A 755 5.95 60.50 22.60
N ILE A 756 7.19 60.22 23.03
CA ILE A 756 7.53 59.97 24.44
C ILE A 756 8.85 60.70 24.77
N PRO A 757 8.80 62.01 25.06
CA PRO A 757 10.00 62.84 25.19
C PRO A 757 10.96 62.36 26.29
N LYS A 758 10.40 61.96 27.44
CA LYS A 758 11.19 61.47 28.59
C LYS A 758 11.97 60.18 28.28
N LEU A 759 11.39 59.28 27.49
CA LEU A 759 12.06 58.03 27.10
C LEU A 759 13.19 58.33 26.12
N ASN A 760 12.94 59.20 25.13
CA ASN A 760 13.95 59.61 24.17
C ASN A 760 15.13 60.32 24.84
N GLU A 761 14.88 61.24 25.78
CA GLU A 761 15.90 61.95 26.55
C GLU A 761 16.75 60.99 27.42
N SER A 762 16.10 59.99 28.03
CA SER A 762 16.79 58.97 28.82
C SER A 762 17.68 58.08 27.94
N LEU A 763 17.21 57.72 26.75
CA LEU A 763 17.96 56.90 25.80
C LEU A 763 19.12 57.66 25.16
N SER A 764 18.95 58.96 24.84
CA SER A 764 20.05 59.80 24.35
C SER A 764 21.14 59.98 25.41
N LEU A 765 20.77 60.15 26.69
CA LEU A 765 21.74 60.20 27.79
C LEU A 765 22.56 58.91 27.92
N VAL A 766 21.98 57.75 27.64
CA VAL A 766 22.69 56.45 27.63
C VAL A 766 23.62 56.38 26.42
N GLU A 767 23.20 56.84 25.25
CA GLU A 767 24.03 56.90 24.04
C GLU A 767 25.23 57.84 24.23
N ASP A 768 25.03 59.00 24.87
CA ASP A 768 26.10 59.95 25.16
C ASP A 768 27.13 59.36 26.14
N LYS A 769 26.67 58.64 27.18
CA LYS A 769 27.57 57.90 28.07
C LYS A 769 28.37 56.81 27.34
N LEU A 770 27.75 56.09 26.41
CA LEU A 770 28.44 55.12 25.57
C LEU A 770 29.53 55.78 24.73
N LYS A 771 29.23 56.92 24.09
CA LYS A 771 30.22 57.68 23.31
C LYS A 771 31.37 58.18 24.17
N GLU A 772 31.11 58.66 25.39
CA GLU A 772 32.16 59.06 26.33
C GLU A 772 33.07 57.90 26.75
N GLU A 773 32.54 56.69 26.93
CA GLU A 773 33.37 55.50 27.18
C GLU A 773 34.18 55.08 25.94
N LEU A 774 33.59 55.16 24.74
CA LEU A 774 34.31 54.87 23.50
C LEU A 774 35.47 55.83 23.24
N LYS A 775 35.36 57.11 23.63
CA LYS A 775 36.48 58.08 23.55
C LYS A 775 37.69 57.70 24.38
N LYS A 776 37.50 56.90 25.44
CA LYS A 776 38.59 56.46 26.34
C LYS A 776 39.41 55.30 25.76
N ILE A 777 38.92 54.65 24.70
CA ILE A 777 39.52 53.45 24.12
C ILE A 777 40.15 53.81 22.78
N SER A 778 41.45 53.58 22.62
CA SER A 778 42.10 53.68 21.31
C SER A 778 41.91 52.39 20.52
N PHE A 779 41.61 52.50 19.22
CA PHE A 779 41.54 51.32 18.34
C PHE A 779 42.87 50.54 18.30
N LYS A 780 44.00 51.22 18.50
CA LYS A 780 45.32 50.59 18.61
C LYS A 780 45.41 49.62 19.79
N ASP A 781 44.72 49.89 20.89
CA ASP A 781 44.78 49.05 22.10
C ASP A 781 43.88 47.80 21.97
N LEU A 782 43.06 47.73 20.90
CA LEU A 782 42.17 46.61 20.57
C LEU A 782 42.82 45.57 19.64
N ILE A 783 43.96 45.89 19.01
CA ILE A 783 44.71 45.05 18.05
C ILE A 783 46.11 44.78 18.60
#